data_AF-A0A4Q6UUP0-F1
#
_entry.id   AF-A0A4Q6UUP0-F1
#
_cell.length_a   1.000
_cell.length_b   1.000
_cell.length_c   1.000
_cell.angle_alpha   90.00
_cell.angle_beta   90.00
_cell.angle_gamma   90.00
#
_symmetry.space_group_name_H-M   'P 1'
#
loop_
_entity.id
_entity.type
_entity.pdbx_description
1 polymer ?
#
loop_
_entity_poly.entity_id
_entity_poly.type
_entity_poly.pdbx_seq_one_letter_code
_entity_poly.pdbx_strand_id
1 'polypeptide(L)'
;MTAEPPDAHAAEADHLAATLNRLEGKIALLSAALDTHDADYREVKAYMAENRGDIDPGEMYQNELFLRDIDAGGAGAMRQRERLEAMRPSPYFARLDFTPDATGAEESHYIGRHVLQDAQGTAVVDWRSPLGGLYYEAEPGPVRYRAPSGEIGGRIGRKRQLRVEEGRLRFLVDTAEAVRDEILLEEIGRTTDPRMRSIIATIQREQNAVIRDESERTLVIQGVAGSGKTSIALHRIAYLLYRRRGRLHARNTAILSPNGLFAEYVSEVLPELGEEPVVALDLAGIARARLQRYRLAFADPVDPVEPGDEAARERALARSTLEFRRWLERAVTEAAAECFVPRELRVKGYRVEAGELAERYAALAALPVRERLRVLAEQLCARARTELPFAAAGPEAGEVTRALTAMLTVKSAAALYRGLYRRADAPTTYRAAGASTLEWADVYPFLLVAGRFDGLRPDEEIQHLVIDEMQDHTPVQYAVVRQLFRCEMTVLGDVGQALGHTENYRLDELAGLFPDARVVELNRSYRSTTEIMRFAARVSGRPVATIDRRGEEPRVWGFGTPEEEAGWLAEEIERFRTAGRGRLALVTRSRTRARALHDLLSRKLDGIALATADARGVLAHQVVVVPVALAKGLEFDAVIVPHASAEEYRAPADRALLYIACTRALHHLTVTHTGAASPFLPAA
;
A
#
# COMPACT_ATOMS: atom_id res chain seq x y z
N MET A 1 -13.51 -26.60 -26.16
CA MET A 1 -12.85 -26.43 -27.47
C MET A 1 -13.91 -26.31 -28.57
N THR A 2 -14.54 -25.14 -28.68
CA THR A 2 -15.19 -24.70 -29.91
C THR A 2 -14.16 -23.87 -30.64
N ALA A 3 -13.48 -24.48 -31.61
CA ALA A 3 -12.58 -23.74 -32.48
C ALA A 3 -13.41 -22.70 -33.23
N GLU A 4 -13.20 -21.42 -32.93
CA GLU A 4 -13.66 -20.33 -33.79
C GLU A 4 -13.11 -20.55 -35.21
N PRO A 5 -13.84 -20.12 -36.26
CA PRO A 5 -13.44 -20.35 -37.64
C PRO A 5 -12.05 -19.75 -37.91
N PRO A 6 -11.20 -20.42 -38.72
CA PRO A 6 -9.79 -20.04 -38.96
C PRO A 6 -9.58 -18.61 -39.48
N ASP A 7 -10.63 -17.95 -39.94
CA ASP A 7 -10.64 -16.58 -40.46
C ASP A 7 -10.40 -15.51 -39.37
N ALA A 8 -10.98 -15.68 -38.17
CA ALA A 8 -10.86 -14.69 -37.09
C ALA A 8 -9.45 -14.63 -36.49
N HIS A 9 -8.78 -15.78 -36.35
CA HIS A 9 -7.43 -15.86 -35.82
C HIS A 9 -6.39 -15.29 -36.80
N ALA A 10 -6.61 -15.45 -38.11
CA ALA A 10 -5.75 -14.87 -39.14
C ALA A 10 -5.87 -13.34 -39.15
N ALA A 11 -7.09 -12.80 -39.14
CA ALA A 11 -7.32 -11.36 -39.11
C ALA A 11 -6.69 -10.68 -37.88
N GLU A 12 -6.79 -11.29 -36.69
CA GLU A 12 -6.16 -10.74 -35.48
C GLU A 12 -4.62 -10.86 -35.50
N ALA A 13 -4.07 -11.90 -36.12
CA ALA A 13 -2.64 -12.05 -36.32
C ALA A 13 -2.09 -10.99 -37.28
N ASP A 14 -2.82 -10.69 -38.37
CA ASP A 14 -2.47 -9.63 -39.31
C ASP A 14 -2.54 -8.25 -38.66
N HIS A 15 -3.57 -7.99 -37.86
CA HIS A 15 -3.68 -6.76 -37.07
C HIS A 15 -2.51 -6.60 -36.08
N LEU A 16 -2.13 -7.70 -35.41
CA LEU A 16 -0.98 -7.72 -34.51
C LEU A 16 0.31 -7.37 -35.25
N ALA A 17 0.55 -7.98 -36.41
CA ALA A 17 1.72 -7.69 -37.24
C ALA A 17 1.76 -6.21 -37.67
N ALA A 18 0.62 -5.66 -38.11
CA ALA A 18 0.51 -4.25 -38.47
C ALA A 18 0.79 -3.32 -37.26
N THR A 19 0.29 -3.68 -36.08
CA THR A 19 0.51 -2.93 -34.84
C THR A 19 1.97 -2.96 -34.42
N LEU A 20 2.63 -4.12 -34.49
CA LEU A 20 4.06 -4.26 -34.21
C LEU A 20 4.91 -3.44 -35.18
N ASN A 21 4.57 -3.42 -36.48
CA ASN A 21 5.28 -2.58 -37.45
C ASN A 21 5.16 -1.08 -37.12
N ARG A 22 3.96 -0.62 -36.73
CA ARG A 22 3.74 0.77 -36.30
C ARG A 22 4.52 1.09 -35.02
N LEU A 23 4.58 0.13 -34.08
CA LEU A 23 5.35 0.25 -32.85
C LEU A 23 6.85 0.39 -33.14
N GLU A 24 7.43 -0.51 -33.96
CA GLU A 24 8.84 -0.46 -34.34
C GLU A 24 9.19 0.82 -35.09
N GLY A 25 8.34 1.27 -36.01
CA GLY A 25 8.55 2.53 -36.73
C GLY A 25 8.62 3.73 -35.77
N LYS A 26 7.77 3.74 -34.73
CA LYS A 26 7.79 4.81 -33.73
C LYS A 26 8.98 4.73 -32.78
N ILE A 27 9.39 3.52 -32.38
CA ILE A 27 10.62 3.32 -31.58
C ILE A 27 11.83 3.83 -32.37
N ALA A 28 11.95 3.47 -33.65
CA ALA A 28 13.05 3.92 -34.51
C ALA A 28 13.10 5.46 -34.64
N LEU A 29 11.94 6.10 -34.82
CA LEU A 29 11.83 7.57 -34.85
C LEU A 29 12.31 8.23 -33.55
N LEU A 30 11.89 7.70 -32.39
CA LEU A 30 12.30 8.22 -31.09
C LEU A 30 13.79 7.98 -30.81
N SER A 31 14.33 6.83 -31.20
CA SER A 31 15.75 6.54 -31.08
C SER A 31 16.60 7.51 -31.91
N ALA A 32 16.22 7.78 -33.16
CA ALA A 32 16.92 8.76 -34.00
C ALA A 32 16.87 10.19 -33.42
N ALA A 33 15.74 10.57 -32.82
CA ALA A 33 15.62 11.86 -32.13
C ALA A 33 16.52 11.95 -30.88
N LEU A 34 16.63 10.86 -30.10
CA LEU A 34 17.53 10.78 -28.94
C LEU A 34 19.00 10.84 -29.36
N ASP A 35 19.38 10.14 -30.43
CA ASP A 35 20.75 10.21 -30.96
C ASP A 35 21.13 11.64 -31.40
N THR A 36 20.15 12.38 -31.94
CA THR A 36 20.31 13.79 -32.31
C THR A 36 20.49 14.66 -31.06
N HIS A 37 19.65 14.48 -30.03
CA HIS A 37 19.79 15.19 -28.76
C HIS A 37 21.16 14.94 -28.10
N ASP A 38 21.64 13.70 -28.12
CA ASP A 38 22.96 13.34 -27.57
C ASP A 38 24.11 13.97 -28.37
N ALA A 39 23.94 14.15 -29.68
CA ALA A 39 24.90 14.86 -30.53
C ALA A 39 24.91 16.36 -30.23
N ASP A 40 23.74 16.99 -30.22
CA ASP A 40 23.57 18.42 -29.91
C ASP A 40 24.12 18.77 -28.53
N TYR A 41 23.83 17.93 -27.52
CA TYR A 41 24.36 18.11 -26.16
C TYR A 41 25.89 18.10 -26.14
N ARG A 42 26.50 17.14 -26.86
CA ARG A 42 27.96 17.03 -26.96
C ARG A 42 28.57 18.23 -27.69
N GLU A 43 27.93 18.71 -28.74
CA GLU A 43 28.38 19.88 -29.51
C GLU A 43 28.37 21.15 -28.64
N VAL A 44 27.26 21.42 -27.93
CA VAL A 44 27.14 22.59 -27.05
C VAL A 44 28.15 22.51 -25.90
N LYS A 45 28.34 21.33 -25.30
CA LYS A 45 29.38 21.10 -24.28
C LYS A 45 30.79 21.34 -24.81
N ALA A 46 31.08 20.89 -26.04
CA ALA A 46 32.38 21.10 -26.68
C ALA A 46 32.62 22.59 -26.95
N TYR A 47 31.64 23.28 -27.52
CA TYR A 47 31.67 24.74 -27.73
C TYR A 47 31.95 25.51 -26.43
N MET A 48 31.23 25.18 -25.35
CA MET A 48 31.42 25.82 -24.04
C MET A 48 32.81 25.53 -23.44
N ALA A 49 33.38 24.36 -23.72
CA ALA A 49 34.71 23.98 -23.24
C ALA A 49 35.83 24.66 -24.02
N GLU A 50 35.68 24.75 -25.35
CA GLU A 50 36.64 25.38 -26.27
C GLU A 50 36.69 26.90 -26.04
N ASN A 51 35.55 27.53 -25.76
CA ASN A 51 35.43 28.99 -25.63
C ASN A 51 35.29 29.45 -24.17
N ARG A 52 35.69 28.64 -23.19
CA ARG A 52 35.48 28.87 -21.74
C ARG A 52 36.02 30.20 -21.20
N GLY A 53 36.94 30.85 -21.91
CA GLY A 53 37.50 32.16 -21.58
C GLY A 53 36.91 33.36 -22.35
N ASP A 54 36.21 33.10 -23.46
CA ASP A 54 35.74 34.12 -24.40
C ASP A 54 34.20 34.27 -24.43
N ILE A 55 33.46 33.34 -23.80
CA ILE A 55 32.00 33.38 -23.70
C ILE A 55 31.55 34.47 -22.71
N ASP A 56 30.67 35.36 -23.17
CA ASP A 56 30.06 36.36 -22.30
C ASP A 56 28.97 35.77 -21.39
N PRO A 57 28.62 36.43 -20.26
CA PRO A 57 27.63 35.90 -19.32
C PRO A 57 26.23 35.66 -19.90
N GLY A 58 25.81 36.43 -20.90
CA GLY A 58 24.53 36.27 -21.58
C GLY A 58 24.51 35.05 -22.49
N GLU A 59 25.58 34.85 -23.24
CA GLU A 59 25.77 33.66 -24.07
C GLU A 59 25.90 32.37 -23.21
N MET A 60 26.63 32.42 -22.10
CA MET A 60 26.72 31.30 -21.15
C MET A 60 25.34 30.88 -20.64
N TYR A 61 24.51 31.86 -20.25
CA TYR A 61 23.15 31.61 -19.77
C TYR A 61 22.25 30.99 -20.85
N GLN A 62 22.37 31.43 -22.11
CA GLN A 62 21.63 30.85 -23.23
C GLN A 62 22.03 29.39 -23.49
N ASN A 63 23.33 29.08 -23.47
CA ASN A 63 23.82 27.72 -23.63
C ASN A 63 23.39 26.81 -22.46
N GLU A 64 23.38 27.29 -21.23
CA GLU A 64 22.86 26.54 -20.08
C GLU A 64 21.35 26.26 -20.20
N LEU A 65 20.56 27.24 -20.65
CA LEU A 65 19.13 27.03 -20.92
C LEU A 65 18.91 25.99 -22.01
N PHE A 66 19.68 26.08 -23.10
CA PHE A 66 19.58 25.15 -24.21
C PHE A 66 19.94 23.71 -23.79
N LEU A 67 21.02 23.52 -23.02
CA LEU A 67 21.36 22.21 -22.44
C LEU A 67 20.24 21.67 -21.55
N ARG A 68 19.62 22.52 -20.72
CA ARG A 68 18.51 22.12 -19.85
C ARG A 68 17.29 21.68 -20.67
N ASP A 69 17.02 22.35 -21.78
CA ASP A 69 15.90 22.02 -22.67
C ASP A 69 16.15 20.71 -23.44
N ILE A 70 17.38 20.48 -23.92
CA ILE A 70 17.80 19.18 -24.49
C ILE A 70 17.64 18.07 -23.45
N ASP A 71 18.13 18.25 -22.22
CA ASP A 71 18.02 17.25 -21.15
C ASP A 71 16.55 16.94 -20.82
N ALA A 72 15.71 17.97 -20.69
CA ALA A 72 14.28 17.79 -20.40
C ALA A 72 13.54 17.07 -21.55
N GLY A 73 13.81 17.44 -22.80
CA GLY A 73 13.25 16.82 -24.00
C GLY A 73 13.73 15.38 -24.18
N GLY A 74 15.03 15.14 -24.01
CA GLY A 74 15.67 13.83 -24.08
C GLY A 74 15.12 12.87 -23.03
N ALA A 75 15.00 13.32 -21.77
CA ALA A 75 14.41 12.50 -20.71
C ALA A 75 12.94 12.13 -21.02
N GLY A 76 12.18 13.03 -21.64
CA GLY A 76 10.80 12.75 -22.10
C GLY A 76 10.74 11.70 -23.21
N ALA A 77 11.56 11.87 -24.25
CA ALA A 77 11.64 10.95 -25.38
C ALA A 77 12.14 9.56 -24.96
N MET A 78 13.11 9.50 -24.04
CA MET A 78 13.64 8.26 -23.48
C MET A 78 12.55 7.47 -22.74
N ARG A 79 11.81 8.13 -21.84
CA ARG A 79 10.66 7.52 -21.15
C ARG A 79 9.60 7.03 -22.14
N GLN A 80 9.35 7.78 -23.22
CA GLN A 80 8.39 7.37 -24.24
C GLN A 80 8.88 6.13 -25.01
N ARG A 81 10.17 6.06 -25.35
CA ARG A 81 10.78 4.90 -26.01
C ARG A 81 10.68 3.67 -25.13
N GLU A 82 11.08 3.76 -23.86
CA GLU A 82 11.01 2.64 -22.90
C GLU A 82 9.59 2.08 -22.77
N ARG A 83 8.56 2.95 -22.74
CA ARG A 83 7.16 2.53 -22.73
C ARG A 83 6.76 1.76 -23.98
N LEU A 84 7.21 2.20 -25.16
CA LEU A 84 6.92 1.50 -26.42
C LEU A 84 7.69 0.17 -26.51
N GLU A 85 8.93 0.11 -26.05
CA GLU A 85 9.71 -1.12 -25.95
C GLU A 85 9.03 -2.13 -25.02
N ALA A 86 8.46 -1.68 -23.90
CA ALA A 86 7.69 -2.52 -22.99
C ALA A 86 6.38 -3.07 -23.61
N MET A 87 5.82 -2.42 -24.64
CA MET A 87 4.65 -2.92 -25.37
C MET A 87 5.00 -4.05 -26.35
N ARG A 88 6.25 -4.13 -26.84
CA ARG A 88 6.71 -5.07 -27.87
C ARG A 88 6.29 -6.53 -27.62
N PRO A 89 6.45 -7.12 -26.41
CA PRO A 89 6.04 -8.50 -26.19
C PRO A 89 4.52 -8.70 -26.16
N SER A 90 3.74 -7.67 -25.79
CA SER A 90 2.29 -7.76 -25.58
C SER A 90 1.63 -6.38 -25.71
N PRO A 91 1.35 -5.91 -26.95
CA PRO A 91 0.93 -4.53 -27.21
C PRO A 91 -0.50 -4.23 -26.73
N TYR A 92 -1.39 -5.22 -26.79
CA TYR A 92 -2.77 -5.14 -26.34
C TYR A 92 -3.25 -6.51 -25.82
N PHE A 93 -4.29 -6.50 -24.98
CA PHE A 93 -4.85 -7.71 -24.36
C PHE A 93 -6.36 -7.85 -24.55
N ALA A 94 -7.03 -6.83 -25.08
CA ALA A 94 -8.46 -6.84 -25.31
C ALA A 94 -8.83 -6.07 -26.58
N ARG A 95 -9.99 -6.40 -27.15
CA ARG A 95 -10.64 -5.67 -28.24
C ARG A 95 -12.09 -5.40 -27.86
N LEU A 96 -12.54 -4.19 -28.15
CA LEU A 96 -13.90 -3.71 -27.94
C LEU A 96 -14.43 -3.16 -29.26
N ASP A 97 -15.51 -3.74 -29.78
CA ASP A 97 -16.23 -3.21 -30.93
C ASP A 97 -17.34 -2.29 -30.43
N PHE A 98 -17.22 -0.99 -30.71
CA PHE A 98 -18.11 0.06 -30.24
C PHE A 98 -18.71 0.82 -31.41
N THR A 99 -20.03 1.03 -31.38
CA THR A 99 -20.76 1.83 -32.36
C THR A 99 -21.26 3.11 -31.70
N PRO A 100 -20.63 4.27 -31.92
CA PRO A 100 -21.09 5.54 -31.36
C PRO A 100 -22.45 5.95 -31.96
N ASP A 101 -23.35 6.51 -31.14
CA ASP A 101 -24.67 7.01 -31.59
C ASP A 101 -24.53 8.12 -32.65
N ALA A 102 -23.42 8.87 -32.60
CA ALA A 102 -23.17 10.01 -33.49
C ALA A 102 -22.74 9.60 -34.91
N THR A 103 -21.97 8.52 -35.05
CA THR A 103 -21.44 8.06 -36.35
C THR A 103 -22.25 6.90 -36.91
N GLY A 104 -22.80 6.04 -36.04
CA GLY A 104 -23.49 4.82 -36.43
C GLY A 104 -22.60 3.75 -37.07
N ALA A 105 -21.29 3.98 -37.15
CA ALA A 105 -20.31 3.04 -37.69
C ALA A 105 -19.66 2.24 -36.57
N GLU A 106 -19.48 0.94 -36.76
CA GLU A 106 -18.78 0.09 -35.80
C GLU A 106 -17.27 0.33 -35.89
N GLU A 107 -16.67 0.68 -34.75
CA GLU A 107 -15.25 0.94 -34.60
C GLU A 107 -14.62 -0.12 -33.70
N SER A 108 -13.53 -0.75 -34.14
CA SER A 108 -12.77 -1.72 -33.35
C SER A 108 -11.66 -1.02 -32.59
N HIS A 109 -11.73 -1.09 -31.26
CA HIS A 109 -10.74 -0.49 -30.37
C HIS A 109 -9.95 -1.56 -29.63
N TYR A 110 -8.63 -1.57 -29.85
CA TYR A 110 -7.70 -2.45 -29.15
C TYR A 110 -7.23 -1.78 -27.86
N ILE A 111 -7.33 -2.51 -26.75
CA ILE A 111 -7.05 -2.00 -25.41
C ILE A 111 -5.75 -2.62 -24.90
N GLY A 112 -4.82 -1.76 -24.50
CA GLY A 112 -3.50 -2.13 -24.00
C GLY A 112 -3.08 -1.31 -22.79
N ARG A 113 -1.86 -1.58 -22.31
CA ARG A 113 -1.29 -0.92 -21.13
C ARG A 113 -0.91 0.53 -21.40
N HIS A 114 -0.48 0.79 -22.62
CA HIS A 114 -0.01 2.08 -23.09
C HIS A 114 -0.70 2.44 -24.39
N VAL A 115 -0.82 3.74 -24.65
CA VAL A 115 -1.34 4.24 -25.91
C VAL A 115 -0.29 4.11 -27.01
N LEU A 116 -0.67 3.53 -28.15
CA LEU A 116 0.09 3.61 -29.40
C LEU A 116 -0.70 4.50 -30.35
N GLN A 117 -0.18 5.70 -30.58
CA GLN A 117 -0.75 6.68 -31.50
C GLN A 117 0.35 7.18 -32.44
N ASP A 118 0.05 7.25 -33.72
CA ASP A 118 0.94 7.80 -34.75
C ASP A 118 0.13 8.66 -35.74
N ALA A 119 0.74 9.03 -36.88
CA ALA A 119 0.08 9.83 -37.91
C ALA A 119 -1.13 9.13 -38.57
N GLN A 120 -1.23 7.80 -38.47
CA GLN A 120 -2.35 7.00 -38.98
C GLN A 120 -3.49 6.89 -37.96
N GLY A 121 -3.34 7.47 -36.76
CA GLY A 121 -4.34 7.47 -35.70
C GLY A 121 -3.94 6.61 -34.50
N THR A 122 -4.91 6.26 -33.66
CA THR A 122 -4.69 5.45 -32.45
C THR A 122 -4.79 3.97 -32.79
N ALA A 123 -3.68 3.24 -32.67
CA ALA A 123 -3.64 1.78 -32.83
C ALA A 123 -4.06 1.05 -31.55
N VAL A 124 -3.59 1.53 -30.40
CA VAL A 124 -3.86 0.93 -29.09
C VAL A 124 -4.33 2.02 -28.14
N VAL A 125 -5.47 1.76 -27.49
CA VAL A 125 -6.11 2.60 -26.49
C VAL A 125 -5.64 2.18 -25.10
N ASP A 126 -5.34 3.15 -24.25
CA ASP A 126 -5.00 2.91 -22.85
C ASP A 126 -6.23 2.40 -22.07
N TRP A 127 -6.08 1.31 -21.33
CA TRP A 127 -7.14 0.68 -20.52
C TRP A 127 -7.76 1.62 -19.48
N ARG A 128 -7.05 2.67 -19.07
CA ARG A 128 -7.50 3.67 -18.10
C ARG A 128 -8.40 4.73 -18.72
N SER A 129 -8.45 4.79 -20.04
CA SER A 129 -9.34 5.71 -20.75
C SER A 129 -10.82 5.39 -20.46
N PRO A 130 -11.73 6.38 -20.62
CA PRO A 130 -13.17 6.14 -20.52
C PRO A 130 -13.65 5.01 -21.45
N LEU A 131 -13.12 4.96 -22.68
CA LEU A 131 -13.41 3.93 -23.67
C LEU A 131 -12.88 2.54 -23.24
N GLY A 132 -11.65 2.48 -22.71
CA GLY A 132 -11.10 1.26 -22.11
C GLY A 132 -11.91 0.76 -20.91
N GLY A 133 -12.58 1.68 -20.20
CA GLY A 133 -13.50 1.36 -19.12
C GLY A 133 -14.72 0.57 -19.49
N LEU A 134 -15.30 0.86 -20.65
CA LEU A 134 -16.46 0.15 -21.15
C LEU A 134 -16.23 -1.36 -21.28
N TYR A 135 -14.98 -1.77 -21.53
CA TYR A 135 -14.60 -3.18 -21.56
C TYR A 135 -14.85 -3.87 -20.20
N TYR A 136 -14.66 -3.19 -19.08
CA TYR A 136 -14.85 -3.74 -17.73
C TYR A 136 -16.22 -3.43 -17.11
N GLU A 137 -16.86 -2.32 -17.50
CA GLU A 137 -18.06 -1.80 -16.81
C GLU A 137 -19.39 -2.35 -17.35
N ALA A 138 -19.48 -2.56 -18.67
CA ALA A 138 -20.72 -2.85 -19.36
C ALA A 138 -20.77 -4.27 -19.93
N GLU A 139 -21.95 -4.80 -20.23
CA GLU A 139 -22.07 -5.98 -21.12
C GLU A 139 -22.32 -5.49 -22.56
N PRO A 140 -22.17 -6.34 -23.59
CA PRO A 140 -22.62 -6.01 -24.94
C PRO A 140 -24.06 -5.49 -24.94
N GLY A 141 -24.29 -4.32 -25.52
CA GLY A 141 -25.54 -3.57 -25.36
C GLY A 141 -25.37 -2.05 -25.42
N PRO A 142 -26.47 -1.29 -25.24
CA PRO A 142 -26.43 0.17 -25.23
C PRO A 142 -25.68 0.69 -24.00
N VAL A 143 -24.75 1.62 -24.20
CA VAL A 143 -23.89 2.19 -23.17
C VAL A 143 -23.71 3.69 -23.35
N ARG A 144 -23.37 4.37 -22.26
CA ARG A 144 -22.93 5.76 -22.28
C ARG A 144 -21.70 5.91 -21.41
N TYR A 145 -20.74 6.71 -21.86
CA TYR A 145 -19.55 7.02 -21.09
C TYR A 145 -19.19 8.50 -21.18
N ARG A 146 -18.49 9.01 -20.17
CA ARG A 146 -18.04 10.40 -20.12
C ARG A 146 -16.61 10.52 -20.60
N ALA A 147 -16.42 11.18 -21.74
CA ALA A 147 -15.11 11.56 -22.28
C ALA A 147 -14.78 13.03 -21.95
N PRO A 148 -13.52 13.48 -22.11
CA PRO A 148 -13.17 14.90 -21.99
C PRO A 148 -13.98 15.81 -22.92
N SER A 149 -14.46 15.29 -24.05
CA SER A 149 -15.30 15.98 -25.02
C SER A 149 -16.78 16.04 -24.66
N GLY A 150 -17.22 15.36 -23.59
CA GLY A 150 -18.62 15.27 -23.20
C GLY A 150 -19.10 13.84 -23.00
N GLU A 151 -20.41 13.66 -22.85
CA GLU A 151 -21.02 12.33 -22.76
C GLU A 151 -21.20 11.75 -24.17
N ILE A 152 -20.70 10.54 -24.37
CA ILE A 152 -20.78 9.80 -25.63
C ILE A 152 -21.67 8.58 -25.40
N GLY A 153 -22.75 8.49 -26.17
CA GLY A 153 -23.61 7.31 -26.23
C GLY A 153 -23.24 6.40 -27.39
N GLY A 154 -23.54 5.11 -27.25
CA GLY A 154 -23.36 4.13 -28.31
C GLY A 154 -23.77 2.73 -27.88
N ARG A 155 -23.38 1.74 -28.68
CA ARG A 155 -23.64 0.32 -28.42
C ARG A 155 -22.34 -0.47 -28.50
N ILE A 156 -22.11 -1.34 -27.52
CA ILE A 156 -21.06 -2.35 -27.58
C ILE A 156 -21.59 -3.54 -28.36
N GLY A 157 -20.92 -3.86 -29.47
CA GLY A 157 -21.23 -5.03 -30.31
C GLY A 157 -20.59 -6.29 -29.74
N ARG A 158 -19.26 -6.33 -29.72
CA ARG A 158 -18.47 -7.49 -29.30
C ARG A 158 -17.35 -7.09 -28.34
N LYS A 159 -17.02 -8.03 -27.44
CA LYS A 159 -15.86 -7.96 -26.56
C LYS A 159 -15.02 -9.21 -26.75
N ARG A 160 -13.72 -9.02 -26.87
CA ARG A 160 -12.76 -10.09 -27.09
C ARG A 160 -11.56 -9.92 -26.17
N GLN A 161 -11.16 -10.99 -25.53
CA GLN A 161 -9.93 -11.08 -24.78
C GLN A 161 -8.86 -11.75 -25.63
N LEU A 162 -7.65 -11.19 -25.66
CA LEU A 162 -6.53 -11.69 -26.46
C LEU A 162 -5.30 -11.89 -25.57
N ARG A 163 -4.54 -12.94 -25.85
CA ARG A 163 -3.22 -13.15 -25.24
C ARG A 163 -2.14 -13.08 -26.30
N VAL A 164 -1.29 -12.06 -26.19
CA VAL A 164 -0.09 -11.91 -27.00
C VAL A 164 1.13 -12.13 -26.13
N GLU A 165 2.03 -13.01 -26.58
CA GLU A 165 3.32 -13.29 -25.93
C GLU A 165 4.43 -13.27 -26.98
N GLU A 166 5.51 -12.54 -26.70
CA GLU A 166 6.65 -12.37 -27.62
C GLU A 166 6.22 -11.93 -29.03
N GLY A 167 5.21 -11.06 -29.10
CA GLY A 167 4.66 -10.57 -30.37
C GLY A 167 3.87 -11.61 -31.17
N ARG A 168 3.48 -12.73 -30.56
CA ARG A 168 2.65 -13.77 -31.19
C ARG A 168 1.33 -13.94 -30.46
N LEU A 169 0.24 -14.03 -31.23
CA LEU A 169 -1.08 -14.34 -30.70
C LEU A 169 -1.10 -15.81 -30.22
N ARG A 170 -1.34 -16.00 -28.92
CA ARG A 170 -1.46 -17.32 -28.28
C ARG A 170 -2.89 -17.83 -28.34
N PHE A 171 -3.85 -16.98 -27.95
CA PHE A 171 -5.27 -17.28 -27.99
C PHE A 171 -6.12 -16.00 -28.05
N LEU A 172 -7.37 -16.17 -28.47
CA LEU A 172 -8.44 -15.16 -28.41
C LEU A 172 -9.73 -15.82 -27.92
N VAL A 173 -10.58 -15.07 -27.21
CA VAL A 173 -11.88 -15.54 -26.69
C VAL A 173 -12.90 -14.40 -26.73
N ASP A 174 -14.07 -14.64 -27.30
CA ASP A 174 -15.21 -13.71 -27.26
C ASP A 174 -15.97 -13.82 -25.91
N THR A 175 -16.18 -12.70 -25.22
CA THR A 175 -16.73 -12.65 -23.85
C THR A 175 -18.25 -12.90 -23.80
N ALA A 176 -18.94 -12.90 -24.95
CA ALA A 176 -20.41 -12.98 -25.03
C ALA A 176 -20.97 -14.41 -24.94
N GLU A 177 -20.15 -15.44 -25.21
CA GLU A 177 -20.49 -16.83 -24.92
C GLU A 177 -19.93 -17.20 -23.54
N ALA A 178 -20.79 -17.77 -22.71
CA ALA A 178 -20.54 -18.06 -21.30
C ALA A 178 -19.08 -18.46 -21.01
N VAL A 179 -18.47 -17.78 -20.05
CA VAL A 179 -17.25 -18.20 -19.36
C VAL A 179 -17.52 -19.57 -18.72
N ARG A 180 -17.41 -20.61 -19.53
CA ARG A 180 -17.24 -22.01 -19.17
C ARG A 180 -15.95 -22.41 -19.85
N ASP A 181 -14.88 -22.45 -19.08
CA ASP A 181 -14.26 -23.74 -18.77
C ASP A 181 -12.94 -23.49 -18.07
N GLU A 182 -12.72 -24.29 -17.04
CA GLU A 182 -11.53 -24.42 -16.19
C GLU A 182 -10.21 -24.48 -16.98
N ILE A 183 -10.30 -24.82 -18.27
CA ILE A 183 -9.25 -24.85 -19.28
C ILE A 183 -8.63 -23.46 -19.52
N LEU A 184 -9.41 -22.37 -19.58
CA LEU A 184 -8.83 -21.02 -19.82
C LEU A 184 -7.97 -20.57 -18.63
N LEU A 185 -8.39 -20.91 -17.40
CA LEU A 185 -7.62 -20.66 -16.18
C LEU A 185 -6.43 -21.61 -16.04
N GLU A 186 -6.55 -22.85 -16.51
CA GLU A 186 -5.44 -23.82 -16.60
C GLU A 186 -4.39 -23.39 -17.62
N GLU A 187 -4.77 -22.93 -18.81
CA GLU A 187 -3.86 -22.47 -19.86
C GLU A 187 -3.19 -21.13 -19.49
N ILE A 188 -3.92 -20.18 -18.89
CA ILE A 188 -3.34 -18.98 -18.26
C ILE A 188 -2.39 -19.38 -17.11
N GLY A 189 -2.70 -20.49 -16.44
CA GLY A 189 -1.88 -21.18 -15.43
C GLY A 189 -0.68 -21.97 -15.98
N ARG A 190 -0.56 -22.18 -17.29
CA ARG A 190 0.49 -23.02 -17.91
C ARG A 190 1.69 -22.25 -18.47
N THR A 191 1.59 -20.95 -18.72
CA THR A 191 2.71 -20.12 -19.24
C THR A 191 3.33 -19.20 -18.20
N THR A 192 4.67 -19.12 -18.25
CA THR A 192 5.58 -18.75 -17.17
C THR A 192 5.73 -17.24 -16.99
N ASP A 193 4.77 -16.59 -16.34
CA ASP A 193 5.08 -15.44 -15.49
C ASP A 193 4.06 -15.32 -14.33
N PRO A 194 4.46 -15.64 -13.09
CA PRO A 194 3.62 -15.46 -11.90
C PRO A 194 3.13 -14.00 -11.70
N ARG A 195 3.85 -13.00 -12.23
CA ARG A 195 3.58 -11.57 -12.01
C ARG A 195 2.36 -11.08 -12.78
N MET A 196 2.25 -11.47 -14.05
CA MET A 196 1.15 -11.09 -14.93
C MET A 196 -0.19 -11.79 -14.65
N ARG A 197 -0.18 -12.97 -14.01
CA ARG A 197 -1.41 -13.68 -13.63
C ARG A 197 -2.27 -12.91 -12.63
N SER A 198 -1.65 -12.04 -11.82
CA SER A 198 -2.31 -11.32 -10.72
C SER A 198 -3.10 -10.07 -11.17
N ILE A 199 -2.75 -9.49 -12.33
CA ILE A 199 -3.12 -8.10 -12.66
C ILE A 199 -4.28 -8.03 -13.66
N ILE A 200 -4.21 -8.77 -14.77
CA ILE A 200 -5.09 -8.50 -15.95
C ILE A 200 -6.26 -9.48 -16.07
N ALA A 201 -6.15 -10.71 -15.53
CA ALA A 201 -7.10 -11.78 -15.85
C ALA A 201 -8.42 -11.75 -15.06
N THR A 202 -8.61 -10.85 -14.08
CA THR A 202 -9.72 -11.00 -13.11
C THR A 202 -10.40 -9.73 -12.64
N ILE A 203 -10.09 -8.52 -13.16
CA ILE A 203 -10.79 -7.30 -12.73
C ILE A 203 -12.27 -7.40 -13.06
N GLN A 204 -13.06 -7.68 -12.03
CA GLN A 204 -14.51 -7.78 -12.14
C GLN A 204 -15.16 -6.41 -12.07
N ARG A 205 -16.44 -6.34 -12.47
CA ARG A 205 -17.27 -5.13 -12.39
C ARG A 205 -17.23 -4.46 -11.01
N GLU A 206 -17.30 -5.25 -9.92
CA GLU A 206 -17.22 -4.75 -8.53
C GLU A 206 -15.86 -4.11 -8.22
N GLN A 207 -14.76 -4.76 -8.62
CA GLN A 207 -13.40 -4.26 -8.39
C GLN A 207 -13.11 -3.01 -9.24
N ASN A 208 -13.56 -2.99 -10.49
CA ASN A 208 -13.41 -1.84 -11.38
C ASN A 208 -14.17 -0.61 -10.88
N ALA A 209 -15.37 -0.79 -10.31
CA ALA A 209 -16.12 0.31 -9.70
C ALA A 209 -15.35 0.96 -8.53
N VAL A 210 -14.61 0.18 -7.76
CA VAL A 210 -13.75 0.66 -6.67
C VAL A 210 -12.48 1.33 -7.21
N ILE A 211 -11.85 0.75 -8.23
CA ILE A 211 -10.66 1.32 -8.90
C ILE A 211 -10.96 2.71 -9.46
N ARG A 212 -12.14 2.88 -10.06
CA ARG A 212 -12.55 4.10 -10.76
C ARG A 212 -13.33 5.09 -9.90
N ASP A 213 -13.46 4.85 -8.60
CA ASP A 213 -14.13 5.78 -7.70
C ASP A 213 -13.32 7.09 -7.61
N GLU A 214 -13.84 8.16 -8.23
CA GLU A 214 -13.25 9.50 -8.24
C GLU A 214 -13.71 10.39 -7.07
N SER A 215 -14.50 9.87 -6.13
CA SER A 215 -14.98 10.68 -5.00
C SER A 215 -13.81 11.25 -4.20
N GLU A 216 -13.88 12.55 -3.90
CA GLU A 216 -12.87 13.27 -3.09
C GLU A 216 -13.04 12.96 -1.59
N ARG A 217 -13.12 11.67 -1.24
CA ARG A 217 -13.34 11.18 0.13
C ARG A 217 -12.39 10.03 0.41
N THR A 218 -12.17 9.74 1.69
CA THR A 218 -11.46 8.52 2.08
C THR A 218 -12.26 7.29 1.66
N LEU A 219 -11.60 6.34 1.00
CA LEU A 219 -12.20 5.07 0.59
C LEU A 219 -11.64 3.96 1.48
N VAL A 220 -12.52 3.24 2.18
CA VAL A 220 -12.16 2.08 3.00
C VAL A 220 -12.64 0.82 2.29
N ILE A 221 -11.73 -0.09 1.98
CA ILE A 221 -11.98 -1.33 1.24
C ILE A 221 -11.70 -2.51 2.16
N GLN A 222 -12.79 -3.11 2.67
CA GLN A 222 -12.74 -4.38 3.37
C GLN A 222 -12.84 -5.49 2.34
N GLY A 223 -11.89 -6.42 2.31
CA GLY A 223 -11.97 -7.56 1.39
C GLY A 223 -11.45 -8.82 2.03
N VAL A 224 -12.11 -9.95 1.79
CA VAL A 224 -11.67 -11.26 2.30
C VAL A 224 -10.30 -11.65 1.72
N ALA A 225 -9.64 -12.67 2.30
CA ALA A 225 -8.43 -13.25 1.71
C ALA A 225 -8.65 -13.63 0.23
N GLY A 226 -7.72 -13.23 -0.65
CA GLY A 226 -7.81 -13.55 -2.08
C GLY A 226 -8.83 -12.73 -2.90
N SER A 227 -9.40 -11.66 -2.32
CA SER A 227 -10.30 -10.72 -3.03
C SER A 227 -9.59 -9.73 -3.96
N GLY A 228 -8.26 -9.74 -4.01
CA GLY A 228 -7.47 -8.88 -4.91
C GLY A 228 -7.25 -7.45 -4.40
N LYS A 229 -7.43 -7.16 -3.09
CA LYS A 229 -7.23 -5.82 -2.50
C LYS A 229 -5.96 -5.11 -2.95
N THR A 230 -4.84 -5.82 -2.88
CA THR A 230 -3.53 -5.31 -3.29
C THR A 230 -3.50 -4.92 -4.77
N SER A 231 -4.06 -5.76 -5.63
CA SER A 231 -4.21 -5.46 -7.07
C SER A 231 -5.12 -4.23 -7.28
N ILE A 232 -6.25 -4.17 -6.59
CA ILE A 232 -7.18 -3.02 -6.62
C ILE A 232 -6.47 -1.73 -6.21
N ALA A 233 -5.63 -1.76 -5.17
CA ALA A 233 -4.86 -0.62 -4.72
C ALA A 233 -3.92 -0.09 -5.82
N LEU A 234 -3.16 -0.98 -6.45
CA LEU A 234 -2.21 -0.64 -7.51
C LEU A 234 -2.91 -0.13 -8.77
N HIS A 235 -3.98 -0.80 -9.21
CA HIS A 235 -4.80 -0.36 -10.33
C HIS A 235 -5.47 0.98 -10.04
N ARG A 236 -5.92 1.21 -8.81
CA ARG A 236 -6.49 2.49 -8.38
C ARG A 236 -5.47 3.60 -8.42
N ILE A 237 -4.26 3.39 -7.89
CA ILE A 237 -3.16 4.36 -8.00
C ILE A 237 -2.90 4.70 -9.47
N ALA A 238 -2.75 3.69 -10.33
CA ALA A 238 -2.52 3.89 -11.75
C ALA A 238 -3.66 4.65 -12.43
N TYR A 239 -4.91 4.33 -12.08
CA TYR A 239 -6.09 5.04 -12.58
C TYR A 239 -6.12 6.50 -12.12
N LEU A 240 -5.90 6.77 -10.84
CA LEU A 240 -5.90 8.13 -10.28
C LEU A 240 -4.77 8.97 -10.87
N LEU A 241 -3.57 8.42 -11.03
CA LEU A 241 -2.44 9.08 -11.69
C LEU A 241 -2.76 9.41 -13.13
N TYR A 242 -3.39 8.50 -13.88
CA TYR A 242 -3.84 8.74 -15.26
C TYR A 242 -4.93 9.82 -15.33
N ARG A 243 -5.96 9.71 -14.49
CA ARG A 243 -7.15 10.56 -14.54
C ARG A 243 -6.86 11.98 -14.08
N ARG A 244 -5.98 12.12 -13.08
CA ARG A 244 -5.59 13.41 -12.48
C ARG A 244 -4.22 13.88 -12.98
N ARG A 245 -3.82 13.48 -14.20
CA ARG A 245 -2.60 13.96 -14.87
C ARG A 245 -2.54 15.49 -14.83
N GLY A 246 -1.45 16.02 -14.28
CA GLY A 246 -1.21 17.46 -14.09
C GLY A 246 -1.64 18.02 -12.72
N ARG A 247 -2.36 17.24 -11.90
CA ARG A 247 -2.63 17.57 -10.49
C ARG A 247 -1.95 16.60 -9.54
N LEU A 248 -2.01 15.30 -9.83
CA LEU A 248 -1.39 14.25 -9.03
C LEU A 248 -0.20 13.63 -9.79
N HIS A 249 0.91 13.44 -9.11
CA HIS A 249 2.11 12.78 -9.65
C HIS A 249 2.53 11.61 -8.76
N ALA A 250 3.36 10.69 -9.30
CA ALA A 250 3.83 9.52 -8.56
C ALA A 250 4.59 9.90 -7.28
N ARG A 251 5.44 10.94 -7.33
CA ARG A 251 6.13 11.52 -6.16
C ARG A 251 5.20 12.08 -5.08
N ASN A 252 3.98 12.45 -5.44
CA ASN A 252 2.96 12.99 -4.53
C ASN A 252 1.97 11.90 -4.07
N THR A 253 2.21 10.63 -4.45
CA THR A 253 1.44 9.47 -4.00
C THR A 253 2.33 8.61 -3.12
N ALA A 254 1.81 8.18 -1.97
CA ALA A 254 2.50 7.28 -1.07
C ALA A 254 1.70 6.02 -0.77
N ILE A 255 2.40 4.92 -0.51
CA ILE A 255 1.84 3.68 0.02
C ILE A 255 2.45 3.42 1.38
N LEU A 256 1.60 3.33 2.41
CA LEU A 256 1.96 2.91 3.76
C LEU A 256 1.64 1.42 3.93
N SER A 257 2.66 0.60 4.15
CA SER A 257 2.50 -0.83 4.38
C SER A 257 3.31 -1.30 5.59
N PRO A 258 2.78 -2.24 6.40
CA PRO A 258 3.54 -2.88 7.45
C PRO A 258 4.52 -3.94 6.93
N ASN A 259 4.36 -4.43 5.69
CA ASN A 259 5.22 -5.45 5.11
C ASN A 259 6.17 -4.85 4.06
N GLY A 260 7.48 -4.86 4.34
CA GLY A 260 8.52 -4.36 3.43
C GLY A 260 8.57 -5.09 2.08
N LEU A 261 8.20 -6.37 2.04
CA LEU A 261 8.14 -7.15 0.79
C LEU A 261 7.05 -6.64 -0.17
N PHE A 262 6.01 -5.97 0.35
CA PHE A 262 5.00 -5.35 -0.49
C PHE A 262 5.52 -4.11 -1.21
N ALA A 263 6.43 -3.34 -0.60
CA ALA A 263 7.04 -2.20 -1.27
C ALA A 263 7.84 -2.61 -2.51
N GLU A 264 8.54 -3.75 -2.43
CA GLU A 264 9.23 -4.35 -3.60
C GLU A 264 8.21 -4.73 -4.68
N TYR A 265 7.13 -5.41 -4.31
CA TYR A 265 6.06 -5.76 -5.25
C TYR A 265 5.43 -4.52 -5.94
N VAL A 266 5.17 -3.44 -5.20
CA VAL A 266 4.67 -2.16 -5.76
C VAL A 266 5.66 -1.60 -6.78
N SER A 267 6.95 -1.60 -6.45
CA SER A 267 8.01 -1.05 -7.28
C SER A 267 8.20 -1.82 -8.59
N GLU A 268 7.78 -3.08 -8.64
CA GLU A 268 7.77 -3.90 -9.86
C GLU A 268 6.47 -3.72 -10.67
N VAL A 269 5.31 -3.73 -10.00
CA VAL A 269 4.01 -3.79 -10.67
C VAL A 269 3.54 -2.45 -11.23
N LEU A 270 3.80 -1.32 -10.57
CA LEU A 270 3.39 -0.02 -11.11
C LEU A 270 4.07 0.31 -12.45
N PRO A 271 5.39 0.04 -12.64
CA PRO A 271 6.02 0.11 -13.94
C PRO A 271 5.37 -0.80 -14.98
N GLU A 272 5.03 -2.04 -14.63
CA GLU A 272 4.31 -2.95 -15.55
C GLU A 272 2.93 -2.41 -15.96
N LEU A 273 2.27 -1.68 -15.06
CA LEU A 273 1.03 -0.99 -15.34
C LEU A 273 1.24 0.28 -16.16
N GLY A 274 2.45 0.82 -16.23
CA GLY A 274 2.84 1.98 -17.02
C GLY A 274 2.96 3.29 -16.26
N GLU A 275 3.05 3.25 -14.93
CA GLU A 275 3.29 4.42 -14.07
C GLU A 275 4.69 4.40 -13.47
N GLU A 276 5.16 5.58 -13.06
CA GLU A 276 6.38 5.71 -12.26
C GLU A 276 6.20 5.12 -10.86
N PRO A 277 7.28 4.62 -10.22
CA PRO A 277 7.22 4.16 -8.84
C PRO A 277 6.73 5.27 -7.91
N VAL A 278 5.83 4.91 -6.98
CA VAL A 278 5.34 5.80 -5.93
C VAL A 278 6.19 5.70 -4.67
N VAL A 279 6.00 6.63 -3.73
CA VAL A 279 6.75 6.63 -2.47
C VAL A 279 6.27 5.48 -1.58
N ALA A 280 7.16 4.57 -1.19
CA ALA A 280 6.87 3.54 -0.19
C ALA A 280 7.25 4.04 1.21
N LEU A 281 6.29 3.98 2.14
CA LEU A 281 6.45 4.39 3.52
C LEU A 281 6.19 3.20 4.45
N ASP A 282 6.91 3.16 5.57
CA ASP A 282 6.62 2.30 6.71
C ASP A 282 6.43 3.16 7.98
N LEU A 283 5.70 2.61 8.96
CA LEU A 283 5.48 3.32 10.22
C LEU A 283 6.80 3.55 10.99
N ALA A 284 7.79 2.67 10.83
CA ALA A 284 9.08 2.80 11.49
C ALA A 284 9.88 3.99 10.95
N GLY A 285 9.91 4.18 9.64
CA GLY A 285 10.54 5.31 8.94
C GLY A 285 9.86 6.62 9.29
N ILE A 286 8.52 6.66 9.28
CA ILE A 286 7.75 7.83 9.74
C ILE A 286 8.14 8.16 11.19
N ALA A 287 8.15 7.17 12.08
CA ALA A 287 8.53 7.36 13.48
C ALA A 287 9.95 7.90 13.63
N ARG A 288 10.95 7.31 12.95
CA ARG A 288 12.35 7.76 12.99
C ARG A 288 12.47 9.23 12.58
N ALA A 289 11.88 9.59 11.44
CA ALA A 289 11.93 10.97 10.94
C ALA A 289 11.31 11.98 11.92
N ARG A 290 10.21 11.63 12.58
CA ARG A 290 9.53 12.54 13.53
C ARG A 290 10.19 12.58 14.91
N LEU A 291 10.72 11.46 15.39
CA LEU A 291 11.38 11.37 16.70
C LEU A 291 12.78 12.00 16.74
N GLN A 292 13.44 12.22 15.59
CA GLN A 292 14.72 12.92 15.51
C GLN A 292 14.72 14.26 16.24
N ARG A 293 13.63 15.04 16.13
CA ARG A 293 13.47 16.33 16.83
C ARG A 293 13.54 16.19 18.35
N TYR A 294 13.18 15.03 18.88
CA TYR A 294 13.13 14.73 20.31
C TYR A 294 14.35 13.97 20.81
N ARG A 295 15.27 13.57 19.92
CA ARG A 295 16.41 12.70 20.24
C ARG A 295 15.97 11.39 20.92
N LEU A 296 14.83 10.86 20.47
CA LEU A 296 14.28 9.60 20.97
C LEU A 296 14.46 8.51 19.92
N ALA A 297 14.88 7.33 20.37
CA ALA A 297 14.84 6.09 19.61
C ALA A 297 13.63 5.27 20.05
N PHE A 298 13.43 4.11 19.42
CA PHE A 298 12.44 3.13 19.82
C PHE A 298 12.99 1.72 19.68
N ALA A 299 12.50 0.81 20.53
CA ALA A 299 12.74 -0.62 20.42
C ALA A 299 11.84 -1.22 19.33
N ASP A 300 12.24 -2.38 18.81
CA ASP A 300 11.45 -3.10 17.82
C ASP A 300 10.06 -3.46 18.35
N PRO A 301 9.04 -3.54 17.47
CA PRO A 301 7.72 -4.01 17.84
C PRO A 301 7.79 -5.38 18.52
N VAL A 302 7.04 -5.54 19.60
CA VAL A 302 6.85 -6.84 20.24
C VAL A 302 6.01 -7.70 19.29
N ASP A 303 6.54 -8.82 18.83
CA ASP A 303 5.82 -9.77 17.99
C ASP A 303 4.83 -10.57 18.87
N PRO A 304 3.52 -10.64 18.53
CA PRO A 304 2.50 -11.27 19.38
C PRO A 304 2.55 -12.79 19.26
N VAL A 305 3.35 -13.32 18.34
CA VAL A 305 3.44 -14.75 18.06
C VAL A 305 4.75 -15.31 18.60
N GLU A 306 5.79 -14.49 18.72
CA GLU A 306 7.05 -14.91 19.36
C GLU A 306 6.90 -15.07 20.89
N PRO A 307 7.55 -16.08 21.48
CA PRO A 307 7.73 -16.14 22.93
C PRO A 307 8.55 -14.93 23.40
N GLY A 308 8.14 -14.26 24.48
CA GLY A 308 8.78 -13.02 24.91
C GLY A 308 8.26 -12.43 26.23
N ASP A 309 8.53 -11.14 26.45
CA ASP A 309 8.08 -10.39 27.63
C ASP A 309 6.55 -10.20 27.60
N GLU A 310 5.83 -11.02 28.35
CA GLU A 310 4.36 -10.99 28.42
C GLU A 310 3.84 -9.63 28.92
N ALA A 311 4.54 -8.98 29.86
CA ALA A 311 4.13 -7.67 30.34
C ALA A 311 4.26 -6.60 29.24
N ALA A 312 5.25 -6.71 28.36
CA ALA A 312 5.36 -5.84 27.18
C ALA A 312 4.25 -6.10 26.16
N ARG A 313 3.85 -7.37 25.98
CA ARG A 313 2.71 -7.76 25.13
C ARG A 313 1.39 -7.20 25.66
N GLU A 314 1.12 -7.34 26.95
CA GLU A 314 -0.05 -6.76 27.62
C GLU A 314 -0.10 -5.24 27.47
N ARG A 315 1.05 -4.55 27.67
CA ARG A 315 1.16 -3.10 27.46
C ARG A 315 0.89 -2.70 26.02
N ALA A 316 1.38 -3.46 25.04
CA ALA A 316 1.16 -3.20 23.62
C ALA A 316 -0.31 -3.40 23.23
N LEU A 317 -0.93 -4.48 23.72
CA LEU A 317 -2.35 -4.78 23.48
C LEU A 317 -3.26 -3.73 24.13
N ALA A 318 -2.98 -3.30 25.35
CA ALA A 318 -3.76 -2.25 26.01
C ALA A 318 -3.77 -0.95 25.18
N ARG A 319 -2.63 -0.61 24.54
CA ARG A 319 -2.44 0.61 23.73
C ARG A 319 -2.98 0.52 22.31
N SER A 320 -3.31 -0.67 21.82
CA SER A 320 -3.81 -0.88 20.46
C SER A 320 -5.32 -0.70 20.32
N THR A 321 -6.03 -0.45 21.44
CA THR A 321 -7.49 -0.37 21.48
C THR A 321 -8.02 1.03 21.18
N LEU A 322 -9.26 1.10 20.67
CA LEU A 322 -9.97 2.37 20.48
C LEU A 322 -10.23 3.08 21.81
N GLU A 323 -10.47 2.33 22.88
CA GLU A 323 -10.64 2.87 24.23
C GLU A 323 -9.39 3.62 24.70
N PHE A 324 -8.21 3.02 24.49
CA PHE A 324 -6.94 3.69 24.80
C PHE A 324 -6.78 4.98 24.00
N ARG A 325 -7.10 4.98 22.70
CA ARG A 325 -7.07 6.23 21.90
C ARG A 325 -7.98 7.29 22.49
N ARG A 326 -9.23 6.95 22.80
CA ARG A 326 -10.22 7.90 23.37
C ARG A 326 -9.73 8.45 24.71
N TRP A 327 -9.19 7.57 25.58
CA TRP A 327 -8.55 7.97 26.83
C TRP A 327 -7.39 8.94 26.57
N LEU A 328 -6.47 8.60 25.66
CA LEU A 328 -5.28 9.39 25.39
C LEU A 328 -5.64 10.79 24.84
N GLU A 329 -6.58 10.88 23.89
CA GLU A 329 -7.06 12.14 23.31
C GLU A 329 -7.71 13.04 24.38
N ARG A 330 -8.51 12.46 25.28
CA ARG A 330 -9.07 13.18 26.43
C ARG A 330 -7.99 13.64 27.40
N ALA A 331 -7.15 12.71 27.86
CA ALA A 331 -6.11 12.96 28.86
C ALA A 331 -5.09 14.00 28.38
N VAL A 332 -4.69 13.98 27.10
CA VAL A 332 -3.79 14.99 26.56
C VAL A 332 -4.47 16.35 26.43
N THR A 333 -5.76 16.39 26.12
CA THR A 333 -6.52 17.65 26.01
C THR A 333 -6.65 18.32 27.37
N GLU A 334 -7.03 17.54 28.41
CA GLU A 334 -7.07 18.00 29.81
C GLU A 334 -5.68 18.46 30.28
N ALA A 335 -4.66 17.62 30.10
CA ALA A 335 -3.31 17.94 30.56
C ALA A 335 -2.70 19.15 29.81
N ALA A 336 -3.06 19.39 28.54
CA ALA A 336 -2.65 20.59 27.80
C ALA A 336 -3.37 21.87 28.28
N ALA A 337 -4.56 21.75 28.86
CA ALA A 337 -5.25 22.86 29.51
C ALA A 337 -4.65 23.14 30.90
N GLU A 338 -4.40 22.10 31.69
CA GLU A 338 -3.91 22.19 33.07
C GLU A 338 -2.40 22.49 33.17
N CYS A 339 -1.63 22.26 32.10
CA CYS A 339 -0.19 22.47 32.16
C CYS A 339 0.24 23.93 32.29
N PHE A 340 -0.64 24.89 31.99
CA PHE A 340 -0.36 26.31 32.14
C PHE A 340 -0.98 26.84 33.44
N VAL A 341 -0.13 27.22 34.39
CA VAL A 341 -0.55 27.79 35.68
C VAL A 341 -0.29 29.30 35.65
N PRO A 342 -1.26 30.11 35.22
CA PRO A 342 -1.05 31.53 35.00
C PRO A 342 -0.70 32.23 36.31
N ARG A 343 0.26 33.13 36.21
CA ARG A 343 0.63 34.08 37.27
C ARG A 343 0.67 35.45 36.64
N GLU A 344 0.61 36.49 37.47
CA GLU A 344 0.74 37.85 36.98
C GLU A 344 2.02 38.01 36.14
N LEU A 345 1.87 38.53 34.92
CA LEU A 345 2.97 38.78 34.00
C LEU A 345 3.45 40.22 34.18
N ARG A 346 4.74 40.40 34.41
CA ARG A 346 5.41 41.72 34.42
C ARG A 346 6.63 41.70 33.51
N VAL A 347 6.58 42.45 32.40
CA VAL A 347 7.71 42.57 31.45
C VAL A 347 7.81 44.02 30.96
N LYS A 348 8.96 44.67 31.15
CA LYS A 348 9.24 46.07 30.69
C LYS A 348 8.11 47.08 31.01
N GLY A 349 7.54 46.98 32.22
CA GLY A 349 6.46 47.87 32.68
C GLY A 349 5.05 47.49 32.18
N TYR A 350 4.92 46.49 31.30
CA TYR A 350 3.64 45.91 30.91
C TYR A 350 3.19 44.87 31.95
N ARG A 351 1.92 44.96 32.38
CA ARG A 351 1.33 44.09 33.41
C ARG A 351 0.06 43.42 32.89
N VAL A 352 -0.06 42.11 33.09
CA VAL A 352 -1.27 41.34 32.77
C VAL A 352 -1.62 40.44 33.95
N GLU A 353 -2.89 40.47 34.34
CA GLU A 353 -3.41 39.67 35.45
C GLU A 353 -3.51 38.18 35.10
N ALA A 354 -3.39 37.32 36.12
CA ALA A 354 -3.42 35.86 35.91
C ALA A 354 -4.76 35.36 35.33
N GLY A 355 -5.89 35.96 35.73
CA GLY A 355 -7.21 35.61 35.21
C GLY A 355 -7.34 35.87 33.71
N GLU A 356 -6.85 37.01 33.24
CA GLU A 356 -6.85 37.35 31.80
C GLU A 356 -5.97 36.37 31.00
N LEU A 357 -4.80 36.01 31.52
CA LEU A 357 -3.93 35.03 30.88
C LEU A 357 -4.60 33.66 30.78
N ALA A 358 -5.35 33.25 31.81
CA ALA A 358 -6.11 32.00 31.82
C ALA A 358 -7.17 31.99 30.71
N GLU A 359 -7.98 33.04 30.63
CA GLU A 359 -9.05 33.17 29.64
C GLU A 359 -8.50 33.17 28.21
N ARG A 360 -7.45 33.96 27.94
CA ARG A 360 -6.83 34.01 26.61
C ARG A 360 -6.16 32.68 26.23
N TYR A 361 -5.51 32.01 27.18
CA TYR A 361 -4.93 30.69 26.92
C TYR A 361 -6.01 29.65 26.59
N ALA A 362 -7.12 29.67 27.32
CA ALA A 362 -8.27 28.79 27.07
C ALA A 362 -8.94 29.08 25.71
N ALA A 363 -9.02 30.35 25.29
CA ALA A 363 -9.55 30.72 23.98
C ALA A 363 -8.72 30.15 22.81
N LEU A 364 -7.45 29.84 23.03
CA LEU A 364 -6.55 29.24 22.03
C LEU A 364 -6.50 27.70 22.11
N ALA A 365 -7.51 27.04 22.71
CA ALA A 365 -7.52 25.60 22.95
C ALA A 365 -7.32 24.72 21.69
N ALA A 366 -7.66 25.22 20.50
CA ALA A 366 -7.45 24.50 19.25
C ALA A 366 -5.97 24.35 18.85
N LEU A 367 -5.09 25.25 19.32
CA LEU A 367 -3.67 25.27 18.97
C LEU A 367 -2.83 24.38 19.89
N PRO A 368 -1.66 23.88 19.44
CA PRO A 368 -0.69 23.22 20.31
C PRO A 368 -0.15 24.15 21.41
N VAL A 369 0.21 23.60 22.58
CA VAL A 369 0.65 24.38 23.76
C VAL A 369 1.70 25.43 23.42
N ARG A 370 2.79 25.07 22.72
CA ARG A 370 3.84 26.04 22.34
C ARG A 370 3.34 27.13 21.43
N GLU A 371 2.44 26.79 20.51
CA GLU A 371 1.85 27.76 19.59
C GLU A 371 0.86 28.69 20.31
N ARG A 372 0.09 28.19 21.28
CA ARG A 372 -0.73 29.02 22.17
C ARG A 372 0.11 30.09 22.85
N LEU A 373 1.26 29.71 23.42
CA LEU A 373 2.15 30.67 24.10
C LEU A 373 2.72 31.72 23.13
N ARG A 374 3.09 31.31 21.91
CA ARG A 374 3.58 32.23 20.87
C ARG A 374 2.50 33.23 20.46
N VAL A 375 1.30 32.75 20.11
CA VAL A 375 0.17 33.60 19.69
C VAL A 375 -0.26 34.51 20.83
N LEU A 376 -0.33 33.99 22.06
CA LEU A 376 -0.62 34.80 23.25
C LEU A 376 0.44 35.90 23.44
N ALA A 377 1.73 35.58 23.32
CA ALA A 377 2.80 36.56 23.41
C ALA A 377 2.67 37.65 22.34
N GLU A 378 2.37 37.29 21.09
CA GLU A 378 2.14 38.23 19.98
C GLU A 378 0.96 39.16 20.26
N GLN A 379 -0.17 38.62 20.73
CA GLN A 379 -1.35 39.40 21.11
C GLN A 379 -1.05 40.37 22.25
N LEU A 380 -0.34 39.92 23.29
CA LEU A 380 0.04 40.76 24.42
C LEU A 380 1.03 41.85 24.01
N CYS A 381 2.00 41.56 23.14
CA CYS A 381 2.92 42.58 22.62
C CYS A 381 2.20 43.62 21.75
N ALA A 382 1.25 43.19 20.92
CA ALA A 382 0.43 44.10 20.11
C ALA A 382 -0.39 45.04 21.00
N ARG A 383 -0.99 44.52 22.07
CA ARG A 383 -1.75 45.30 23.06
C ARG A 383 -0.83 46.24 23.87
N ALA A 384 0.35 45.78 24.27
CA ALA A 384 1.32 46.61 24.98
C ALA A 384 1.75 47.83 24.15
N ARG A 385 1.89 47.69 22.83
CA ARG A 385 2.20 48.82 21.92
C ARG A 385 1.13 49.91 21.91
N THR A 386 -0.13 49.57 22.18
CA THR A 386 -1.24 50.53 22.24
C THR A 386 -1.45 51.12 23.63
N GLU A 387 -1.10 50.39 24.69
CA GLU A 387 -1.35 50.78 26.08
C GLU A 387 -0.16 51.51 26.75
N LEU A 388 1.07 51.26 26.28
CA LEU A 388 2.26 51.91 26.81
C LEU A 388 2.49 53.30 26.18
N PRO A 389 3.05 54.27 26.94
CA PRO A 389 3.45 55.56 26.39
C PRO A 389 4.41 55.41 25.21
N PHE A 390 4.29 56.28 24.20
CA PHE A 390 5.09 56.22 22.95
C PHE A 390 6.62 56.17 23.16
N ALA A 391 7.11 56.73 24.28
CA ALA A 391 8.55 56.73 24.63
C ALA A 391 9.02 55.46 25.36
N ALA A 392 8.12 54.55 25.77
CA ALA A 392 8.48 53.33 26.48
C ALA A 392 8.75 52.18 25.50
N ALA A 393 9.89 51.50 25.65
CA ALA A 393 10.17 50.28 24.91
C ALA A 393 9.24 49.15 25.39
N GLY A 394 8.32 48.72 24.53
CA GLY A 394 7.41 47.62 24.82
C GLY A 394 8.10 46.25 24.95
N PRO A 395 7.42 45.25 25.53
CA PRO A 395 7.94 43.88 25.60
C PRO A 395 8.06 43.26 24.21
N GLU A 396 9.10 42.45 24.01
CA GLU A 396 9.27 41.66 22.79
C GLU A 396 8.61 40.28 22.91
N ALA A 397 8.15 39.73 21.79
CA ALA A 397 7.46 38.44 21.76
C ALA A 397 8.30 37.31 22.38
N GLY A 398 9.62 37.32 22.20
CA GLY A 398 10.54 36.36 22.81
C GLY A 398 10.66 36.48 24.34
N GLU A 399 10.54 37.68 24.90
CA GLU A 399 10.55 37.92 26.35
C GLU A 399 9.26 37.42 26.99
N VAL A 400 8.12 37.77 26.40
CA VAL A 400 6.80 37.33 26.85
C VAL A 400 6.67 35.81 26.71
N THR A 401 7.09 35.24 25.59
CA THR A 401 7.07 33.77 25.39
C THR A 401 7.89 33.04 26.46
N ARG A 402 9.07 33.56 26.83
CA ARG A 402 9.89 32.98 27.91
C ARG A 402 9.18 33.04 29.26
N ALA A 403 8.58 34.19 29.59
CA ALA A 403 7.83 34.37 30.83
C ALA A 403 6.60 33.44 30.90
N LEU A 404 5.84 33.32 29.82
CA LEU A 404 4.71 32.41 29.71
C LEU A 404 5.16 30.94 29.78
N THR A 405 6.29 30.59 29.14
CA THR A 405 6.86 29.23 29.21
C THR A 405 7.26 28.87 30.64
N ALA A 406 7.72 29.83 31.44
CA ALA A 406 8.05 29.60 32.85
C ALA A 406 6.82 29.18 33.68
N MET A 407 5.62 29.60 33.28
CA MET A 407 4.33 29.26 33.92
C MET A 407 3.84 27.83 33.59
N LEU A 408 4.50 27.10 32.70
CA LEU A 408 4.17 25.69 32.43
C LEU A 408 4.64 24.75 33.55
N THR A 409 3.81 23.79 33.97
CA THR A 409 4.19 22.73 34.93
C THR A 409 5.10 21.68 34.31
N VAL A 410 4.98 21.47 32.99
CA VAL A 410 5.84 20.56 32.20
C VAL A 410 6.49 21.31 31.05
N LYS A 411 7.78 21.05 30.80
CA LYS A 411 8.59 21.78 29.82
C LYS A 411 8.78 21.05 28.48
N SER A 412 8.29 19.82 28.36
CA SER A 412 8.44 19.01 27.14
C SER A 412 7.29 18.03 26.94
N ALA A 413 7.06 17.65 25.68
CA ALA A 413 6.11 16.60 25.32
C ALA A 413 6.41 15.27 26.03
N ALA A 414 7.70 14.92 26.21
CA ALA A 414 8.09 13.70 26.91
C ALA A 414 7.76 13.74 28.41
N ALA A 415 7.87 14.91 29.05
CA ALA A 415 7.43 15.08 30.44
C ALA A 415 5.90 15.00 30.56
N LEU A 416 5.18 15.64 29.64
CA LEU A 416 3.72 15.57 29.58
C LEU A 416 3.24 14.12 29.38
N TYR A 417 3.79 13.42 28.38
CA TYR A 417 3.43 12.03 28.06
C TYR A 417 3.63 11.08 29.26
N ARG A 418 4.81 11.12 29.89
CA ARG A 418 5.08 10.32 31.10
C ARG A 418 4.16 10.68 32.27
N GLY A 419 3.74 11.94 32.35
CA GLY A 419 2.80 12.42 33.36
C GLY A 419 1.41 11.82 33.22
N LEU A 420 0.93 11.56 31.99
CA LEU A 420 -0.41 11.01 31.74
C LEU A 420 -0.62 9.65 32.43
N TYR A 421 0.41 8.82 32.50
CA TYR A 421 0.36 7.51 33.13
C TYR A 421 0.39 7.52 34.66
N ARG A 422 0.48 8.70 35.29
CA ARG A 422 0.33 8.85 36.75
C ARG A 422 -1.13 9.06 37.16
N ARG A 423 -2.02 9.24 36.20
CA ARG A 423 -3.46 9.41 36.45
C ARG A 423 -4.06 8.10 36.95
N ALA A 424 -5.05 8.22 37.83
CA ALA A 424 -5.77 7.07 38.38
C ALA A 424 -6.57 6.29 37.32
N ASP A 425 -7.00 6.98 36.24
CA ASP A 425 -7.77 6.39 35.14
C ASP A 425 -6.90 5.84 33.99
N ALA A 426 -5.57 5.78 34.15
CA ALA A 426 -4.69 5.27 33.11
C ALA A 426 -4.94 3.76 32.89
N PRO A 427 -5.25 3.32 31.65
CA PRO A 427 -5.60 1.92 31.36
C PRO A 427 -4.40 0.97 31.39
N THR A 428 -3.19 1.50 31.46
CA THR A 428 -1.94 0.74 31.46
C THR A 428 -0.82 1.58 32.06
N THR A 429 0.37 1.00 32.22
CA THR A 429 1.56 1.65 32.78
C THR A 429 2.57 2.03 31.71
N TYR A 430 3.34 3.09 31.95
CA TYR A 430 4.47 3.48 31.11
C TYR A 430 5.75 2.78 31.54
N ARG A 431 6.48 2.21 30.57
CA ARG A 431 7.82 1.67 30.77
C ARG A 431 8.71 2.17 29.63
N ALA A 432 9.88 2.69 29.96
CA ALA A 432 10.87 3.04 28.95
C ALA A 432 11.64 1.77 28.53
N ALA A 433 11.93 1.63 27.23
CA ALA A 433 12.82 0.58 26.72
C ALA A 433 14.30 0.92 26.97
N GLY A 434 14.61 2.18 27.30
CA GLY A 434 15.94 2.68 27.64
C GLY A 434 15.91 4.17 28.00
N ALA A 435 17.06 4.75 28.36
CA ALA A 435 17.15 6.14 28.82
C ALA A 435 16.60 7.18 27.82
N SER A 436 16.65 6.90 26.53
CA SER A 436 16.05 7.72 25.46
C SER A 436 15.40 6.85 24.38
N THR A 437 14.84 5.71 24.81
CA THR A 437 14.25 4.71 23.92
C THR A 437 12.84 4.39 24.38
N LEU A 438 11.86 4.59 23.49
CA LEU A 438 10.46 4.23 23.72
C LEU A 438 10.24 2.74 23.39
N GLU A 439 9.27 2.10 24.07
CA GLU A 439 8.68 0.89 23.51
C GLU A 439 7.93 1.26 22.21
N TRP A 440 7.89 0.36 21.22
CA TRP A 440 7.17 0.63 19.96
C TRP A 440 5.73 1.08 20.19
N ALA A 441 5.05 0.45 21.16
CA ALA A 441 3.67 0.78 21.52
C ALA A 441 3.52 2.22 22.06
N ASP A 442 4.58 2.84 22.58
CA ASP A 442 4.57 4.22 23.07
C ASP A 442 4.93 5.26 22.01
N VAL A 443 5.45 4.85 20.85
CA VAL A 443 5.94 5.78 19.80
C VAL A 443 4.83 6.69 19.29
N TYR A 444 3.74 6.11 18.79
CA TYR A 444 2.64 6.87 18.21
C TYR A 444 1.79 7.61 19.26
N PRO A 445 1.52 7.02 20.44
CA PRO A 445 0.95 7.78 21.56
C PRO A 445 1.79 8.99 21.96
N PHE A 446 3.12 8.85 22.03
CA PHE A 446 4.01 9.97 22.26
C PHE A 446 3.90 11.02 21.13
N LEU A 447 3.91 10.61 19.86
CA LEU A 447 3.77 11.53 18.73
C LEU A 447 2.44 12.29 18.76
N LEU A 448 1.34 11.65 19.17
CA LEU A 448 0.06 12.32 19.36
C LEU A 448 0.15 13.42 20.44
N VAL A 449 0.81 13.11 21.57
CA VAL A 449 1.05 14.10 22.64
C VAL A 449 2.00 15.21 22.20
N ALA A 450 3.05 14.86 21.47
CA ALA A 450 3.97 15.81 20.86
C ALA A 450 3.25 16.76 19.89
N GLY A 451 2.29 16.26 19.11
CA GLY A 451 1.44 17.09 18.26
C GLY A 451 0.60 18.10 19.02
N ARG A 452 0.06 17.73 20.19
CA ARG A 452 -0.68 18.65 21.05
C ARG A 452 0.21 19.61 21.84
N PHE A 453 1.47 19.26 22.10
CA PHE A 453 2.38 20.10 22.87
C PHE A 453 3.21 21.04 21.97
N ASP A 454 3.94 20.49 21.00
CA ASP A 454 4.87 21.23 20.14
C ASP A 454 4.30 21.55 18.75
N GLY A 455 3.27 20.83 18.32
CA GLY A 455 2.78 20.82 16.94
C GLY A 455 3.48 19.77 16.08
N LEU A 456 2.71 19.03 15.27
CA LEU A 456 3.22 18.16 14.22
C LEU A 456 3.12 18.88 12.88
N ARG A 457 4.23 18.94 12.14
CA ARG A 457 4.22 19.46 10.78
C ARG A 457 3.64 18.42 9.82
N PRO A 458 2.57 18.74 9.08
CA PRO A 458 2.07 17.84 8.06
C PRO A 458 3.09 17.70 6.93
N ASP A 459 2.98 16.60 6.22
CA ASP A 459 3.57 16.40 4.91
C ASP A 459 2.61 16.99 3.87
N GLU A 460 3.06 18.02 3.17
CA GLU A 460 2.27 18.73 2.14
C GLU A 460 2.61 18.22 0.73
N GLU A 461 3.63 17.39 0.58
CA GLU A 461 4.01 16.81 -0.70
C GLU A 461 3.11 15.64 -1.07
N ILE A 462 2.71 14.82 -0.09
CA ILE A 462 1.81 13.70 -0.33
C ILE A 462 0.35 14.18 -0.44
N GLN A 463 -0.23 13.95 -1.63
CA GLN A 463 -1.59 14.32 -2.01
C GLN A 463 -2.54 13.11 -2.13
N HIS A 464 -2.01 11.89 -2.13
CA HIS A 464 -2.80 10.67 -2.00
C HIS A 464 -2.03 9.62 -1.20
N LEU A 465 -2.65 9.04 -0.18
CA LEU A 465 -2.06 7.99 0.65
C LEU A 465 -2.86 6.69 0.57
N VAL A 466 -2.21 5.63 0.12
CA VAL A 466 -2.75 4.27 0.20
C VAL A 466 -2.25 3.62 1.48
N ILE A 467 -3.14 3.11 2.32
CA ILE A 467 -2.79 2.37 3.53
C ILE A 467 -3.17 0.92 3.29
N ASP A 468 -2.18 0.03 3.24
CA ASP A 468 -2.38 -1.41 3.12
C ASP A 468 -2.40 -2.09 4.50
N GLU A 469 -3.03 -3.27 4.53
CA GLU A 469 -3.20 -4.09 5.73
C GLU A 469 -3.77 -3.29 6.92
N MET A 470 -4.91 -2.62 6.69
CA MET A 470 -5.53 -1.68 7.63
C MET A 470 -5.71 -2.21 9.06
N GLN A 471 -5.89 -3.53 9.19
CA GLN A 471 -6.07 -4.20 10.47
C GLN A 471 -4.80 -4.25 11.31
N ASP A 472 -3.61 -4.05 10.75
CA ASP A 472 -2.34 -4.12 11.51
C ASP A 472 -1.95 -2.77 12.14
N HIS A 473 -2.73 -1.71 11.90
CA HIS A 473 -2.47 -0.38 12.46
C HIS A 473 -3.39 -0.07 13.65
N THR A 474 -2.83 0.53 14.69
CA THR A 474 -3.55 0.93 15.91
C THR A 474 -4.34 2.23 15.70
N PRO A 475 -5.35 2.54 16.52
CA PRO A 475 -6.20 3.71 16.26
C PRO A 475 -5.42 4.99 16.49
N VAL A 476 -4.44 4.94 17.40
CA VAL A 476 -3.51 6.05 17.66
C VAL A 476 -2.57 6.25 16.48
N GLN A 477 -2.09 5.18 15.82
CA GLN A 477 -1.31 5.30 14.59
C GLN A 477 -2.12 6.02 13.50
N TYR A 478 -3.37 5.63 13.28
CA TYR A 478 -4.27 6.34 12.36
C TYR A 478 -4.47 7.81 12.71
N ALA A 479 -4.66 8.13 13.99
CA ALA A 479 -4.83 9.51 14.44
C ALA A 479 -3.61 10.38 14.13
N VAL A 480 -2.40 9.84 14.28
CA VAL A 480 -1.15 10.53 13.92
C VAL A 480 -0.97 10.60 12.41
N VAL A 481 -1.19 9.51 11.67
CA VAL A 481 -1.10 9.48 10.20
C VAL A 481 -2.01 10.53 9.58
N ARG A 482 -3.25 10.69 10.07
CA ARG A 482 -4.18 11.74 9.60
C ARG A 482 -3.75 13.18 9.94
N GLN A 483 -2.97 13.38 11.01
CA GLN A 483 -2.38 14.68 11.29
C GLN A 483 -1.19 14.98 10.39
N LEU A 484 -0.43 13.95 10.03
CA LEU A 484 0.73 14.05 9.15
C LEU A 484 0.33 14.21 7.69
N PHE A 485 -0.59 13.41 7.17
CA PHE A 485 -0.96 13.40 5.76
C PHE A 485 -2.38 13.94 5.58
N ARG A 486 -2.48 15.22 5.19
CA ARG A 486 -3.76 15.92 4.99
C ARG A 486 -4.26 15.74 3.55
N CYS A 487 -4.48 14.49 3.17
CA CYS A 487 -4.79 14.11 1.80
C CYS A 487 -5.91 13.06 1.72
N GLU A 488 -6.38 12.78 0.51
CA GLU A 488 -7.28 11.66 0.25
C GLU A 488 -6.57 10.34 0.56
N MET A 489 -7.32 9.38 1.11
CA MET A 489 -6.77 8.09 1.51
C MET A 489 -7.54 6.93 0.87
N THR A 490 -6.81 5.90 0.43
CA THR A 490 -7.37 4.59 0.10
C THR A 490 -6.88 3.60 1.15
N VAL A 491 -7.77 3.14 2.03
CA VAL A 491 -7.45 2.24 3.14
C VAL A 491 -7.94 0.85 2.80
N LEU A 492 -7.05 -0.15 2.76
CA LEU A 492 -7.38 -1.51 2.36
C LEU A 492 -6.98 -2.51 3.44
N GLY A 493 -7.77 -3.56 3.60
CA GLY A 493 -7.35 -4.71 4.38
C GLY A 493 -8.47 -5.69 4.68
N ASP A 494 -8.23 -6.54 5.66
CA ASP A 494 -9.20 -7.52 6.13
C ASP A 494 -9.18 -7.56 7.65
N VAL A 495 -10.24 -7.06 8.30
CA VAL A 495 -10.38 -7.15 9.77
C VAL A 495 -10.30 -8.60 10.29
N GLY A 496 -10.52 -9.61 9.44
CA GLY A 496 -10.33 -11.03 9.79
C GLY A 496 -8.89 -11.53 9.74
N GLN A 497 -7.94 -10.74 9.27
CA GLN A 497 -6.52 -11.11 9.14
C GLN A 497 -5.61 -10.32 10.10
N ALA A 498 -6.13 -9.91 11.27
CA ALA A 498 -5.32 -9.25 12.29
C ALA A 498 -4.36 -10.27 12.94
N LEU A 499 -3.10 -9.86 13.16
CA LEU A 499 -2.04 -10.73 13.70
C LEU A 499 -2.02 -10.84 15.23
N GLY A 500 -3.10 -10.52 15.95
CA GLY A 500 -3.11 -10.61 17.43
C GLY A 500 -2.91 -9.29 18.17
N HIS A 501 -2.50 -8.22 17.50
CA HIS A 501 -2.28 -6.92 18.14
C HIS A 501 -3.52 -6.05 18.23
N THR A 502 -4.50 -6.27 17.38
CA THR A 502 -5.59 -5.34 17.07
C THR A 502 -6.92 -6.08 16.92
N GLU A 503 -7.03 -7.30 17.48
CA GLU A 503 -8.03 -8.33 17.16
C GLU A 503 -9.50 -7.91 17.23
N ASN A 504 -9.80 -6.77 17.85
CA ASN A 504 -11.16 -6.33 18.13
C ASN A 504 -11.70 -5.23 17.20
N TYR A 505 -10.99 -4.83 16.15
CA TYR A 505 -11.53 -3.83 15.23
C TYR A 505 -12.71 -4.37 14.44
N ARG A 506 -13.87 -3.77 14.66
CA ARG A 506 -14.97 -3.90 13.71
C ARG A 506 -14.78 -2.90 12.57
N LEU A 507 -15.30 -3.25 11.40
CA LEU A 507 -15.21 -2.38 10.22
C LEU A 507 -15.86 -1.01 10.47
N ASP A 508 -16.96 -0.95 11.22
CA ASP A 508 -17.64 0.29 11.58
C ASP A 508 -16.78 1.19 12.48
N GLU A 509 -16.03 0.61 13.40
CA GLU A 509 -15.12 1.36 14.29
C GLU A 509 -13.94 1.93 13.51
N LEU A 510 -13.37 1.15 12.58
CA LEU A 510 -12.29 1.59 11.71
C LEU A 510 -12.76 2.70 10.75
N ALA A 511 -13.93 2.52 10.13
CA ALA A 511 -14.55 3.52 9.28
C ALA A 511 -14.82 4.83 10.07
N GLY A 512 -15.24 4.72 11.33
CA GLY A 512 -15.40 5.88 12.23
C GLY A 512 -14.12 6.68 12.48
N LEU A 513 -12.92 6.12 12.23
CA LEU A 513 -11.66 6.86 12.30
C LEU A 513 -11.47 7.83 11.11
N PHE A 514 -12.24 7.65 10.04
CA PHE A 514 -12.21 8.43 8.81
C PHE A 514 -13.60 9.04 8.54
N PRO A 515 -13.87 10.27 9.06
CA PRO A 515 -15.09 11.00 8.76
C PRO A 515 -15.32 11.10 7.25
N ASP A 516 -16.57 10.95 6.83
CA ASP A 516 -17.02 10.96 5.42
C ASP A 516 -16.48 9.82 4.56
N ALA A 517 -15.85 8.81 5.15
CA ALA A 517 -15.33 7.68 4.38
C ALA A 517 -16.44 6.86 3.73
N ARG A 518 -16.19 6.45 2.48
CA ARG A 518 -16.99 5.44 1.80
C ARG A 518 -16.43 4.07 2.13
N VAL A 519 -17.27 3.17 2.64
CA VAL A 519 -16.88 1.78 2.91
C VAL A 519 -17.37 0.89 1.78
N VAL A 520 -16.50 0.03 1.25
CA VAL A 520 -16.83 -0.98 0.25
C VAL A 520 -16.34 -2.34 0.72
N GLU A 521 -17.19 -3.36 0.59
CA GLU A 521 -16.89 -4.73 0.98
C GLU A 521 -16.74 -5.64 -0.25
N LEU A 522 -15.62 -6.36 -0.33
CA LEU A 522 -15.30 -7.34 -1.36
C LEU A 522 -15.34 -8.74 -0.76
N ASN A 523 -16.51 -9.37 -0.86
CA ASN A 523 -16.81 -10.61 -0.15
C ASN A 523 -16.41 -11.89 -0.89
N ARG A 524 -15.90 -11.78 -2.12
CA ARG A 524 -15.55 -12.92 -2.98
C ARG A 524 -14.03 -13.12 -3.04
N SER A 525 -13.59 -14.36 -2.82
CA SER A 525 -12.21 -14.78 -3.13
C SER A 525 -12.11 -15.29 -4.55
N TYR A 526 -11.12 -14.75 -5.29
CA TYR A 526 -10.83 -15.07 -6.69
C TYR A 526 -9.56 -15.92 -6.85
N ARG A 527 -8.82 -16.11 -5.75
CA ARG A 527 -7.40 -16.48 -5.81
C ARG A 527 -7.11 -17.90 -5.35
N SER A 528 -7.81 -18.42 -4.35
CA SER A 528 -7.63 -19.79 -3.88
C SER A 528 -8.76 -20.66 -4.39
N THR A 529 -8.56 -21.97 -4.41
CA THR A 529 -9.63 -22.92 -4.76
C THR A 529 -10.78 -22.84 -3.75
N THR A 530 -11.97 -23.23 -4.19
CA THR A 530 -13.18 -23.31 -3.39
C THR A 530 -12.97 -24.20 -2.17
N GLU A 531 -12.24 -25.29 -2.35
CA GLU A 531 -11.88 -26.29 -1.34
C GLU A 531 -10.98 -25.68 -0.25
N ILE A 532 -9.91 -24.98 -0.64
CA ILE A 532 -9.02 -24.26 0.29
C ILE A 532 -9.79 -23.21 1.08
N MET A 533 -10.63 -22.42 0.42
CA MET A 533 -11.39 -21.36 1.08
C MET A 533 -12.46 -21.92 2.03
N ARG A 534 -13.14 -23.02 1.67
CA ARG A 534 -14.05 -23.74 2.58
C ARG A 534 -13.31 -24.29 3.80
N PHE A 535 -12.10 -24.82 3.63
CA PHE A 535 -11.27 -25.27 4.73
C PHE A 535 -10.88 -24.10 5.66
N ALA A 536 -10.36 -23.00 5.10
CA ALA A 536 -9.98 -21.81 5.86
C ALA A 536 -11.18 -21.12 6.55
N ALA A 537 -12.36 -21.11 5.91
CA ALA A 537 -13.60 -20.63 6.52
C ALA A 537 -13.97 -21.43 7.77
N ARG A 538 -13.80 -22.76 7.75
CA ARG A 538 -14.01 -23.62 8.93
C ARG A 538 -13.01 -23.32 10.06
N VAL A 539 -11.74 -23.06 9.72
CA VAL A 539 -10.70 -22.68 10.70
C VAL A 539 -11.04 -21.36 11.40
N SER A 540 -11.38 -20.34 10.62
CA SER A 540 -11.70 -19.00 11.15
C SER A 540 -13.10 -18.91 11.78
N GLY A 541 -14.00 -19.84 11.46
CA GLY A 541 -15.41 -19.78 11.84
C GLY A 541 -16.21 -18.70 11.10
N ARG A 542 -15.67 -18.14 10.00
CA ARG A 542 -16.32 -17.08 9.21
C ARG A 542 -16.69 -17.60 7.82
N PRO A 543 -17.92 -17.36 7.34
CA PRO A 543 -18.30 -17.73 5.98
C PRO A 543 -17.50 -16.90 4.97
N VAL A 544 -17.02 -17.55 3.91
CA VAL A 544 -16.35 -16.88 2.79
C VAL A 544 -17.06 -17.26 1.50
N ALA A 545 -17.48 -16.26 0.73
CA ALA A 545 -18.00 -16.52 -0.61
C ALA A 545 -16.84 -16.77 -1.56
N THR A 546 -16.92 -17.86 -2.32
CA THR A 546 -15.90 -18.26 -3.29
C THR A 546 -16.48 -18.16 -4.68
N ILE A 547 -15.62 -17.94 -5.65
CA ILE A 547 -15.95 -18.20 -7.05
C ILE A 547 -15.61 -19.64 -7.36
N ASP A 548 -16.31 -20.22 -8.33
CA ASP A 548 -16.21 -21.63 -8.71
C ASP A 548 -14.87 -21.90 -9.41
N ARG A 549 -13.81 -21.92 -8.60
CA ARG A 549 -12.48 -22.40 -8.96
C ARG A 549 -12.27 -23.67 -8.17
N ARG A 550 -12.31 -24.81 -8.85
CA ARG A 550 -12.13 -26.13 -8.24
C ARG A 550 -10.66 -26.51 -8.18
N GLY A 551 -10.32 -27.30 -7.18
CA GLY A 551 -9.02 -27.95 -7.08
C GLY A 551 -9.06 -29.10 -6.08
N GLU A 552 -7.89 -29.52 -5.63
CA GLU A 552 -7.78 -30.60 -4.65
C GLU A 552 -8.29 -30.17 -3.26
N GLU A 553 -8.90 -31.10 -2.53
CA GLU A 553 -9.26 -30.90 -1.14
C GLU A 553 -7.99 -30.80 -0.27
N PRO A 554 -7.92 -29.83 0.66
CA PRO A 554 -6.81 -29.72 1.59
C PRO A 554 -6.62 -30.99 2.41
N ARG A 555 -5.36 -31.41 2.57
CA ARG A 555 -5.00 -32.63 3.30
C ARG A 555 -4.57 -32.29 4.72
N VAL A 556 -5.01 -33.09 5.70
CA VAL A 556 -4.58 -32.99 7.09
C VAL A 556 -3.87 -34.29 7.47
N TRP A 557 -2.60 -34.22 7.86
CA TRP A 557 -1.81 -35.38 8.28
C TRP A 557 -1.35 -35.25 9.73
N GLY A 558 -1.48 -36.34 10.48
CA GLY A 558 -1.02 -36.44 11.86
C GLY A 558 0.23 -37.32 11.98
N PHE A 559 1.18 -36.89 12.80
CA PHE A 559 2.43 -37.60 13.08
C PHE A 559 2.61 -37.83 14.59
N GLY A 560 3.29 -38.91 14.96
CA GLY A 560 3.56 -39.23 16.35
C GLY A 560 4.65 -38.35 16.95
N THR A 561 5.68 -38.02 16.15
CA THR A 561 6.84 -37.23 16.57
C THR A 561 7.22 -36.13 15.56
N PRO A 562 7.89 -35.04 16.00
CA PRO A 562 8.36 -34.00 15.09
C PRO A 562 9.37 -34.52 14.05
N GLU A 563 10.16 -35.54 14.39
CA GLU A 563 11.13 -36.17 13.49
C GLU A 563 10.44 -36.94 12.35
N GLU A 564 9.34 -37.64 12.65
CA GLU A 564 8.51 -38.30 11.63
C GLU A 564 7.89 -37.28 10.67
N GLU A 565 7.32 -36.20 11.21
CA GLU A 565 6.76 -35.10 10.42
C GLU A 565 7.82 -34.48 9.50
N ALA A 566 9.02 -34.20 10.03
CA ALA A 566 10.11 -33.64 9.24
C ALA A 566 10.64 -34.59 8.16
N GLY A 567 10.64 -35.90 8.43
CA GLY A 567 10.95 -36.91 7.43
C GLY A 567 9.95 -36.87 6.27
N TRP A 568 8.66 -36.85 6.59
CA TRP A 568 7.61 -36.74 5.59
C TRP A 568 7.66 -35.41 4.81
N LEU A 569 7.92 -34.29 5.49
CA LEU A 569 8.09 -32.98 4.85
C LEU A 569 9.23 -33.01 3.83
N ALA A 570 10.35 -33.67 4.15
CA ALA A 570 11.46 -33.77 3.22
C ALA A 570 11.09 -34.57 1.95
N GLU A 571 10.35 -35.68 2.10
CA GLU A 571 9.85 -36.44 0.95
C GLU A 571 8.86 -35.62 0.12
N GLU A 572 7.97 -34.86 0.75
CA GLU A 572 7.00 -34.01 0.07
C GLU A 572 7.67 -32.87 -0.70
N ILE A 573 8.72 -32.27 -0.14
CA ILE A 573 9.51 -31.24 -0.82
C ILE A 573 10.16 -31.79 -2.08
N GLU A 574 10.74 -33.00 -2.02
CA GLU A 574 11.34 -33.65 -3.21
C GLU A 574 10.28 -34.05 -4.24
N ARG A 575 9.09 -34.52 -3.81
CA ARG A 575 7.94 -34.73 -4.72
C ARG A 575 7.54 -33.43 -5.42
N PHE A 576 7.48 -32.32 -4.69
CA PHE A 576 7.17 -31.02 -5.28
C PHE A 576 8.24 -30.57 -6.30
N ARG A 577 9.53 -30.73 -5.96
CA ARG A 577 10.66 -30.40 -6.86
C ARG A 577 10.61 -31.20 -8.17
N THR A 578 10.33 -32.49 -8.07
CA THR A 578 10.26 -33.39 -9.25
C THR A 578 9.06 -33.11 -10.14
N ALA A 579 7.93 -32.66 -9.59
CA ALA A 579 6.78 -32.18 -10.38
C ALA A 579 7.09 -30.90 -11.16
N GLY A 580 8.09 -30.11 -10.71
CA GLY A 580 8.85 -29.21 -11.57
C GLY A 580 8.24 -27.85 -11.87
N ARG A 581 7.26 -27.34 -11.10
CA ARG A 581 6.67 -26.00 -11.32
C ARG A 581 6.14 -25.36 -10.03
N GLY A 582 6.22 -24.02 -9.96
CA GLY A 582 5.65 -23.22 -8.86
C GLY A 582 6.55 -23.10 -7.63
N ARG A 583 6.03 -22.46 -6.59
CA ARG A 583 6.70 -22.24 -5.30
C ARG A 583 5.96 -22.93 -4.16
N LEU A 584 6.73 -23.54 -3.27
CA LEU A 584 6.27 -24.16 -2.05
C LEU A 584 6.69 -23.33 -0.83
N ALA A 585 5.72 -22.95 0.00
CA ALA A 585 5.98 -22.36 1.30
C ALA A 585 5.65 -23.31 2.45
N LEU A 586 6.58 -23.45 3.39
CA LEU A 586 6.33 -24.00 4.71
C LEU A 586 6.03 -22.84 5.67
N VAL A 587 4.75 -22.63 5.98
CA VAL A 587 4.29 -21.49 6.77
C VAL A 587 4.18 -21.88 8.24
N THR A 588 5.12 -21.41 9.06
CA THR A 588 5.16 -21.72 10.49
C THR A 588 4.48 -20.64 11.33
N ARG A 589 4.08 -20.99 12.56
CA ARG A 589 3.47 -20.04 13.51
C ARG A 589 4.40 -18.85 13.79
N SER A 590 5.65 -19.11 14.14
CA SER A 590 6.63 -18.08 14.56
C SER A 590 7.95 -18.19 13.80
N ARG A 591 8.78 -17.13 13.86
CA ARG A 591 10.17 -17.07 13.39
C ARG A 591 11.03 -18.09 14.12
N THR A 592 10.80 -18.28 15.42
CA THR A 592 11.50 -19.31 16.20
C THR A 592 11.21 -20.71 15.65
N ARG A 593 9.94 -21.01 15.32
CA ARG A 593 9.55 -22.27 14.68
C ARG A 593 10.08 -22.39 13.23
N ALA A 594 10.06 -21.30 12.46
CA ALA A 594 10.62 -21.28 11.11
C ALA A 594 12.10 -21.66 11.10
N ARG A 595 12.90 -21.07 12.00
CA ARG A 595 14.32 -21.38 12.15
C ARG A 595 14.53 -22.84 12.53
N ALA A 596 13.83 -23.32 13.56
CA ALA A 596 13.95 -24.71 13.99
C ALA A 596 13.61 -25.72 12.88
N LEU A 597 12.55 -25.47 12.11
CA LEU A 597 12.15 -26.31 10.99
C LEU A 597 13.17 -26.23 9.84
N HIS A 598 13.64 -25.03 9.52
CA HIS A 598 14.66 -24.82 8.49
C HIS A 598 15.97 -25.54 8.84
N ASP A 599 16.44 -25.44 10.07
CA ASP A 599 17.64 -26.13 10.55
C ASP A 599 17.49 -27.66 10.48
N LEU A 600 16.28 -28.18 10.73
CA LEU A 600 15.98 -29.61 10.67
C LEU A 600 15.94 -30.13 9.22
N LEU A 601 15.29 -29.38 8.31
CA LEU A 601 15.18 -29.75 6.90
C LEU A 601 16.50 -29.57 6.16
N SER A 602 17.28 -28.53 6.48
CA SER A 602 18.57 -28.24 5.84
C SER A 602 19.65 -29.29 6.13
N ARG A 603 19.45 -30.16 7.14
CA ARG A 603 20.30 -31.34 7.36
C ARG A 603 20.06 -32.45 6.34
N LYS A 604 18.92 -32.43 5.65
CA LYS A 604 18.47 -33.49 4.73
C LYS A 604 18.43 -33.00 3.28
N LEU A 605 18.15 -31.71 3.07
CA LEU A 605 17.87 -31.13 1.75
C LEU A 605 18.60 -29.80 1.58
N ASP A 606 19.23 -29.63 0.40
CA ASP A 606 19.79 -28.35 -0.01
C ASP A 606 18.74 -27.44 -0.63
N GLY A 607 19.03 -26.13 -0.77
CA GLY A 607 18.23 -25.20 -1.55
C GLY A 607 16.90 -24.77 -0.92
N ILE A 608 16.74 -24.94 0.40
CA ILE A 608 15.61 -24.42 1.17
C ILE A 608 15.97 -23.05 1.73
N ALA A 609 15.22 -22.02 1.36
CA ALA A 609 15.42 -20.68 1.91
C ALA A 609 14.64 -20.48 3.21
N LEU A 610 15.16 -19.63 4.09
CA LEU A 610 14.45 -19.13 5.27
C LEU A 610 14.13 -17.65 5.07
N ALA A 611 12.86 -17.28 5.15
CA ALA A 611 12.45 -15.89 5.12
C ALA A 611 12.77 -15.20 6.46
N THR A 612 13.59 -14.15 6.40
CA THR A 612 13.90 -13.23 7.51
C THR A 612 13.36 -11.83 7.22
N ALA A 613 13.49 -10.90 8.17
CA ALA A 613 12.99 -9.53 7.97
C ALA A 613 13.67 -8.79 6.80
N ASP A 614 14.91 -9.18 6.44
CA ASP A 614 15.72 -8.57 5.38
C ASP A 614 15.70 -9.37 4.06
N ALA A 615 14.67 -10.20 3.85
CA ALA A 615 14.56 -11.28 2.86
C ALA A 615 14.56 -10.89 1.36
N ARG A 616 15.45 -10.00 0.93
CA ARG A 616 15.72 -9.74 -0.49
C ARG A 616 16.15 -11.03 -1.18
N GLY A 617 15.49 -11.36 -2.29
CA GLY A 617 15.80 -12.55 -3.09
C GLY A 617 15.26 -13.87 -2.55
N VAL A 618 14.63 -13.92 -1.37
CA VAL A 618 14.05 -15.17 -0.82
C VAL A 618 12.95 -15.72 -1.73
N LEU A 619 12.20 -14.84 -2.40
CA LEU A 619 11.16 -15.22 -3.35
C LEU A 619 11.68 -15.83 -4.66
N ALA A 620 12.99 -15.80 -4.90
CA ALA A 620 13.63 -16.46 -6.03
C ALA A 620 13.82 -17.98 -5.80
N HIS A 621 13.71 -18.43 -4.55
CA HIS A 621 13.80 -19.85 -4.22
C HIS A 621 12.48 -20.58 -4.47
N GLN A 622 12.58 -21.83 -4.94
CA GLN A 622 11.42 -22.69 -5.17
C GLN A 622 10.75 -23.15 -3.88
N VAL A 623 11.53 -23.32 -2.80
CA VAL A 623 11.06 -23.80 -1.49
C VAL A 623 11.51 -22.82 -0.42
N VAL A 624 10.56 -22.32 0.36
CA VAL A 624 10.82 -21.34 1.42
C VAL A 624 10.13 -21.73 2.73
N VAL A 625 10.85 -21.63 3.83
CA VAL A 625 10.28 -21.66 5.19
C VAL A 625 10.02 -20.21 5.60
N VAL A 626 8.79 -19.91 5.97
CA VAL A 626 8.35 -18.54 6.24
C VAL A 626 7.45 -18.49 7.48
N PRO A 627 7.72 -17.59 8.45
CA PRO A 627 6.81 -17.36 9.56
C PRO A 627 5.54 -16.65 9.07
N VAL A 628 4.38 -16.96 9.66
CA VAL A 628 3.07 -16.44 9.22
C VAL A 628 3.02 -14.91 9.12
N ALA A 629 3.70 -14.20 10.01
CA ALA A 629 3.77 -12.73 10.01
C ALA A 629 4.44 -12.17 8.74
N LEU A 630 5.43 -12.88 8.16
CA LEU A 630 6.09 -12.49 6.91
C LEU A 630 5.39 -13.08 5.68
N ALA A 631 4.65 -14.18 5.83
CA ALA A 631 3.89 -14.79 4.76
C ALA A 631 2.68 -13.92 4.34
N LYS A 632 2.21 -13.04 5.23
CA LYS A 632 1.09 -12.14 4.97
C LYS A 632 1.39 -11.22 3.79
N GLY A 633 0.43 -11.10 2.87
CA GLY A 633 0.62 -10.38 1.59
C GLY A 633 1.36 -11.17 0.50
N LEU A 634 1.99 -12.31 0.83
CA LEU A 634 2.64 -13.20 -0.14
C LEU A 634 1.69 -14.33 -0.61
N GLU A 635 2.09 -15.00 -1.68
CA GLU A 635 1.34 -16.07 -2.34
C GLU A 635 2.25 -17.18 -2.84
N PHE A 636 1.78 -18.41 -2.66
CA PHE A 636 2.52 -19.61 -3.05
C PHE A 636 1.59 -20.61 -3.75
N ASP A 637 2.12 -21.30 -4.76
CA ASP A 637 1.36 -22.31 -5.50
C ASP A 637 0.92 -23.45 -4.58
N ALA A 638 1.83 -23.88 -3.72
CA ALA A 638 1.59 -24.86 -2.66
C ALA A 638 2.01 -24.29 -1.30
N VAL A 639 1.22 -24.62 -0.27
CA VAL A 639 1.54 -24.30 1.13
C VAL A 639 1.43 -25.55 1.99
N ILE A 640 2.43 -25.75 2.83
CA ILE A 640 2.37 -26.68 3.95
C ILE A 640 2.36 -25.86 5.24
N VAL A 641 1.38 -26.10 6.11
CA VAL A 641 1.32 -25.52 7.46
C VAL A 641 1.71 -26.62 8.47
N PRO A 642 2.98 -26.68 8.89
CA PRO A 642 3.45 -27.70 9.82
C PRO A 642 3.11 -27.39 11.27
N HIS A 643 3.11 -28.43 12.10
CA HIS A 643 2.90 -28.35 13.54
C HIS A 643 1.60 -27.64 13.96
N ALA A 644 0.50 -27.83 13.22
CA ALA A 644 -0.83 -27.32 13.55
C ALA A 644 -1.51 -28.12 14.69
N SER A 645 -0.81 -28.25 15.81
CA SER A 645 -1.24 -29.03 16.99
C SER A 645 -2.06 -28.20 17.98
N ALA A 646 -2.70 -28.85 18.95
CA ALA A 646 -3.40 -28.22 20.07
C ALA A 646 -2.45 -27.54 21.08
N GLU A 647 -1.16 -27.85 21.03
CA GLU A 647 -0.15 -27.13 21.82
C GLU A 647 0.18 -25.80 21.15
N GLU A 648 0.35 -25.82 19.83
CA GLU A 648 0.78 -24.66 19.05
C GLU A 648 -0.37 -23.72 18.71
N TYR A 649 -1.60 -24.22 18.46
CA TYR A 649 -2.76 -23.40 18.07
C TYR A 649 -3.97 -23.73 18.97
N ARG A 650 -4.14 -22.98 20.06
CA ARG A 650 -5.17 -23.22 21.07
C ARG A 650 -5.99 -21.98 21.44
N ALA A 651 -5.34 -20.82 21.50
CA ALA A 651 -6.00 -19.59 21.89
C ALA A 651 -6.91 -19.09 20.75
N PRO A 652 -8.01 -18.38 21.04
CA PRO A 652 -8.87 -17.81 20.00
C PRO A 652 -8.10 -16.97 18.96
N ALA A 653 -7.09 -16.23 19.39
CA ALA A 653 -6.17 -15.46 18.55
C ALA A 653 -5.46 -16.31 17.48
N ASP A 654 -5.14 -17.57 17.81
CA ASP A 654 -4.41 -18.47 16.93
C ASP A 654 -5.23 -18.89 15.70
N ARG A 655 -6.56 -18.76 15.75
CA ARG A 655 -7.43 -18.98 14.59
C ARG A 655 -7.07 -18.06 13.44
N ALA A 656 -6.78 -16.78 13.73
CA ALA A 656 -6.43 -15.81 12.71
C ALA A 656 -5.08 -16.17 12.04
N LEU A 657 -4.10 -16.60 12.84
CA LEU A 657 -2.79 -17.05 12.33
C LEU A 657 -2.94 -18.27 11.41
N LEU A 658 -3.69 -19.28 11.84
CA LEU A 658 -3.92 -20.49 11.05
C LEU A 658 -4.70 -20.17 9.76
N TYR A 659 -5.71 -19.30 9.85
CA TYR A 659 -6.44 -18.78 8.69
C TYR A 659 -5.52 -18.06 7.69
N ILE A 660 -4.65 -17.17 8.16
CA ILE A 660 -3.70 -16.46 7.31
C ILE A 660 -2.77 -17.46 6.62
N ALA A 661 -2.22 -18.41 7.36
CA ALA A 661 -1.33 -19.45 6.83
C ALA A 661 -2.01 -20.28 5.72
N CYS A 662 -3.22 -20.79 5.96
CA CYS A 662 -3.97 -21.57 4.98
C CYS A 662 -4.32 -20.75 3.72
N THR A 663 -4.67 -19.46 3.88
CA THR A 663 -5.08 -18.61 2.76
C THR A 663 -3.93 -18.07 1.90
N ARG A 664 -2.68 -18.46 2.19
CA ARG A 664 -1.54 -18.16 1.29
C ARG A 664 -1.45 -19.12 0.10
N ALA A 665 -2.19 -20.24 0.15
CA ALA A 665 -2.17 -21.29 -0.87
C ALA A 665 -3.05 -20.92 -2.09
N LEU A 666 -2.50 -21.08 -3.29
CA LEU A 666 -3.24 -20.92 -4.55
C LEU A 666 -3.89 -22.23 -5.02
N HIS A 667 -3.14 -23.33 -5.01
CA HIS A 667 -3.55 -24.60 -5.62
C HIS A 667 -3.58 -25.76 -4.63
N HIS A 668 -2.53 -25.91 -3.81
CA HIS A 668 -2.40 -27.03 -2.88
C HIS A 668 -2.18 -26.55 -1.45
N LEU A 669 -2.99 -27.08 -0.53
CA LEU A 669 -2.85 -26.84 0.90
C LEU A 669 -2.71 -28.17 1.63
N THR A 670 -1.64 -28.30 2.39
CA THR A 670 -1.46 -29.40 3.34
C THR A 670 -1.26 -28.81 4.73
N VAL A 671 -1.91 -29.42 5.72
CA VAL A 671 -1.71 -29.09 7.13
C VAL A 671 -1.21 -30.34 7.83
N THR A 672 -0.14 -30.20 8.61
CA THR A 672 0.42 -31.32 9.38
C THR A 672 0.41 -30.97 10.86
N HIS A 673 0.26 -31.98 11.71
CA HIS A 673 0.33 -31.80 13.17
C HIS A 673 1.11 -32.94 13.81
N THR A 674 1.89 -32.62 14.84
CA THR A 674 2.42 -33.62 15.76
C THR A 674 1.51 -33.74 16.99
N GLY A 675 1.20 -34.96 17.41
CA GLY A 675 0.34 -35.19 18.58
C GLY A 675 -1.11 -34.76 18.35
N ALA A 676 -1.76 -34.17 19.36
CA ALA A 676 -3.16 -33.76 19.24
C ALA A 676 -3.34 -32.63 18.22
N ALA A 677 -4.25 -32.82 17.26
CA ALA A 677 -4.60 -31.80 16.28
C ALA A 677 -5.16 -30.53 16.94
N SER A 678 -4.91 -29.35 16.35
CA SER A 678 -5.52 -28.11 16.83
C SER A 678 -7.05 -28.23 16.82
N PRO A 679 -7.76 -27.71 17.85
CA PRO A 679 -9.22 -27.69 17.89
C PRO A 679 -9.86 -26.84 16.78
N PHE A 680 -9.05 -26.09 16.02
CA PHE A 680 -9.50 -25.27 14.91
C PHE A 680 -9.47 -25.99 13.57
N LEU A 681 -8.80 -27.15 13.49
CA LEU A 681 -8.83 -27.97 12.30
C LEU A 681 -10.19 -28.68 12.20
N PRO A 682 -10.77 -28.80 10.99
CA PRO A 682 -11.96 -29.61 10.81
C PRO A 682 -11.66 -31.07 11.19
N ALA A 683 -12.64 -31.75 11.79
CA ALA A 683 -12.54 -33.19 12.05
C ALA A 683 -12.29 -33.94 10.73
N ALA A 684 -11.36 -34.89 10.77
CA ALA A 684 -10.97 -35.72 9.64
C ALA A 684 -12.13 -36.58 9.12
#